data_AF-A0A8S0UD29-F1
#
_entry.id   AF-A0A8S0UD29-F1
#
_cell.length_a   1.000
_cell.length_b   1.000
_cell.length_c   1.000
_cell.angle_alpha   90.00
_cell.angle_beta   90.00
_cell.angle_gamma   90.00
#
_symmetry.space_group_name_H-M   'P 1'
#
loop_
_entity.id
_entity.type
_entity.pdbx_description
1 polymer ?
#
loop_
_entity_poly.entity_id
_entity_poly.type
_entity_poly.pdbx_seq_one_letter_code
_entity_poly.pdbx_strand_id
1 'polypeptide(L)'
;MGCNFASSQMRSPPPLMLCAVLSTFYTVPINRSTLFSGKKPVLYALRFQSSHCAAVLKTCEQAGGDFIGVKSPNFRLERLPPRNLYAIKSEVLIDREWKNTSPRAGLEKVNGKGELKWYSEMLRNCAADLCLSEGRAIHGQIIRNGTEPDSHLWVSLINFYAKCRALDSSRHVLDQMPIKDVVSWTALISGFVALGHGLESFELFCEMRRENVRPNEFTLSTVLKGCSVCLDLESGKQLHADVIKIGALSDVYVGSTLVDLYAKCGEMEYAENVFVMIPEQNAVLWNSLLNGYAQAGDGEAVLRLFCGMTESETRFSNYTLSIVLKGLAMSGDHGAGQAVHSMAIKTRGEHDDFICCSLVNMYSKCGLANDALSVFKRMANPDIVAWSTVISILDQQGQRKEAVELFHLMRNSGVRPNQFTLASLISAATDLGDLSYCQSIHACAYKFGYESEDIVSNALIAMYIKFHAIYEGYRVFNAMAHRDVVSWNALLSGFHDDEISNQGPKLFKHMLAEGFRPNMYTFISILRSCSSLFNVKFGKQVHAHVIKENFAYDGYIGTALIDMYAKCGALEDVEVVFGRLDEKDIFAWTVLISSYSQADQGEKAACCFNQMRREGVEPNEFTLASCLRACTGVASLENGRQLHSLVIKGGQSFDLFVASALIDMYGKCGCIDDAETLFYDMESGDTVLWNTIICEYSHHGQGEKALQAFRTMIEGELLPDEITFIGILSACSHMGLIEDGRKYFNSMSELYGITPSIEHYACMVDILGRAGKFDEVESFIKDMKLTPNALIWENVLGACRVHGNVELGERAAEKLFEIEPQTDSNYILLSNLYATKGRWDAVAKVRTSMSNKGIKKEPGCSWVEVDAHTHVFLSQDVSHPRLWDIHQKLEELRHKLTGKGYVPNTKYALQNVPDKEKSENLLHHSERMALGFALISKIQSEKIRIFKNLRICGDCHEFMKLVSGITNREIVVRDTRHFHHFQSGTCSCNDYW
;
A
#
# COMPACT_ATOMS: atom_id res chain seq x y z
N MET A 1 -8.13 44.25 -7.47
CA MET A 1 -8.51 45.68 -7.48
C MET A 1 -10.02 45.77 -7.28
N GLY A 2 -10.48 46.58 -6.31
CA GLY A 2 -11.89 46.93 -5.99
C GLY A 2 -12.64 45.92 -5.10
N CYS A 3 -12.73 46.04 -3.76
CA CYS A 3 -13.63 46.91 -2.94
C CYS A 3 -15.12 46.79 -3.34
N ASN A 4 -16.10 46.43 -2.50
CA ASN A 4 -16.42 46.95 -1.16
C ASN A 4 -17.41 46.07 -0.36
N PHE A 5 -17.40 46.31 0.95
CA PHE A 5 -18.31 45.94 2.05
C PHE A 5 -19.82 46.00 1.77
N ALA A 6 -20.59 45.09 2.42
CA ALA A 6 -21.65 45.47 3.38
C ALA A 6 -22.11 44.26 4.22
N SER A 7 -21.99 44.42 5.53
CA SER A 7 -22.45 43.55 6.61
C SER A 7 -23.97 43.55 6.80
N SER A 8 -24.55 42.42 7.20
CA SER A 8 -25.67 42.43 8.16
C SER A 8 -25.65 41.18 9.05
N GLN A 9 -25.84 41.44 10.34
CA GLN A 9 -25.80 40.52 11.46
C GLN A 9 -26.95 39.51 11.40
N MET A 10 -26.70 38.24 11.72
CA MET A 10 -27.72 37.36 12.29
C MET A 10 -27.29 36.89 13.68
N ARG A 11 -28.09 37.33 14.65
CA ARG A 11 -28.03 37.02 16.07
C ARG A 11 -28.40 35.55 16.28
N SER A 12 -27.56 34.83 17.01
CA SER A 12 -27.93 33.56 17.65
C SER A 12 -28.83 33.84 18.88
N PRO A 13 -29.88 33.03 19.13
CA PRO A 13 -30.52 33.00 20.44
C PRO A 13 -29.74 32.08 21.41
N PRO A 14 -29.79 32.36 22.72
CA PRO A 14 -29.02 31.65 23.74
C PRO A 14 -29.74 30.38 24.23
N PRO A 15 -29.02 29.33 24.65
CA PRO A 15 -29.57 28.33 25.57
C PRO A 15 -29.28 28.73 27.02
N LEU A 16 -30.35 28.86 27.80
CA LEU A 16 -30.35 28.98 29.25
C LEU A 16 -29.81 27.70 29.92
N MET A 17 -29.12 27.92 31.03
CA MET A 17 -28.57 26.95 31.97
C MET A 17 -29.59 25.92 32.48
N LEU A 18 -29.10 24.69 32.69
CA LEU A 18 -29.30 23.97 33.94
C LEU A 18 -27.98 23.26 34.35
N CYS A 19 -27.29 23.89 35.32
CA CYS A 19 -26.33 23.31 36.27
C CYS A 19 -26.95 22.09 36.98
N ALA A 20 -26.28 21.13 37.62
CA ALA A 20 -24.90 20.79 37.96
C ALA A 20 -24.99 19.31 38.45
N VAL A 21 -23.91 18.55 38.69
CA VAL A 21 -23.23 18.50 39.99
C VAL A 21 -22.15 17.39 39.94
N LEU A 22 -20.89 17.82 40.17
CA LEU A 22 -19.78 17.17 40.92
C LEU A 22 -19.13 15.87 40.36
N SER A 23 -17.81 15.67 40.40
CA SER A 23 -16.71 16.40 41.06
C SER A 23 -15.33 15.87 40.62
N THR A 24 -14.47 16.82 40.20
CA THR A 24 -13.05 17.04 40.59
C THR A 24 -12.06 15.87 40.73
N PHE A 25 -10.89 16.01 40.08
CA PHE A 25 -9.63 16.22 40.80
C PHE A 25 -8.70 17.20 40.05
N TYR A 26 -8.37 18.27 40.78
CA TYR A 26 -7.29 19.26 40.75
C TYR A 26 -6.34 19.44 39.56
N THR A 27 -6.35 20.70 39.12
CA THR A 27 -5.34 21.52 38.43
C THR A 27 -4.13 21.84 39.31
N VAL A 28 -2.96 22.09 38.69
CA VAL A 28 -2.18 23.35 38.81
C VAL A 28 -1.44 23.65 37.49
N PRO A 29 -1.49 24.88 36.93
CA PRO A 29 -0.85 25.32 35.67
C PRO A 29 0.37 26.26 35.90
N ILE A 30 0.85 26.90 34.81
CA ILE A 30 1.81 28.04 34.65
C ILE A 30 3.16 27.59 34.02
N ASN A 31 3.74 28.14 32.94
CA ASN A 31 3.51 29.34 32.12
C ASN A 31 4.12 29.14 30.69
N ARG A 32 3.55 29.83 29.69
CA ARG A 32 4.11 30.01 28.34
C ARG A 32 4.85 31.35 28.23
N SER A 33 6.01 31.34 27.57
CA SER A 33 6.57 32.34 26.62
C SER A 33 8.09 32.05 26.50
N THR A 34 8.76 31.84 25.37
CA THR A 34 8.72 32.52 24.06
C THR A 34 9.43 31.69 22.98
N LEU A 35 8.86 31.67 21.77
CA LEU A 35 9.46 31.66 20.42
C LEU A 35 10.89 31.08 20.23
N PHE A 36 11.01 30.00 19.44
CA PHE A 36 11.81 29.97 18.20
C PHE A 36 11.46 28.72 17.36
N SER A 37 11.73 28.84 16.07
CA SER A 37 11.20 28.15 14.91
C SER A 37 11.61 26.69 14.68
N GLY A 38 10.70 25.96 14.04
CA GLY A 38 10.78 24.63 13.41
C GLY A 38 12.15 24.00 13.14
N LYS A 39 12.33 22.79 13.67
CA LYS A 39 13.14 21.72 13.10
C LYS A 39 12.45 20.36 13.32
N LYS A 40 12.38 19.57 12.25
CA LYS A 40 11.87 18.19 12.21
C LYS A 40 12.74 17.28 13.10
N PRO A 41 12.18 16.29 13.80
CA PRO A 41 12.98 15.32 14.55
C PRO A 41 13.59 14.26 13.61
N VAL A 42 14.91 14.26 13.51
CA VAL A 42 15.70 13.15 12.95
C VAL A 42 15.91 12.14 14.09
N LEU A 43 15.38 10.92 13.91
CA LEU A 43 15.55 9.79 14.82
C LEU A 43 17.04 9.41 14.91
N TYR A 44 17.65 9.66 16.07
CA TYR A 44 18.92 9.06 16.46
C TYR A 44 18.69 7.60 16.85
N ALA A 45 19.24 6.66 16.08
CA ALA A 45 19.36 5.26 16.46
C ALA A 45 20.42 5.14 17.58
N LEU A 46 19.95 4.96 18.82
CA LEU A 46 20.75 4.51 19.95
C LEU A 46 21.23 3.08 19.68
N ARG A 47 22.55 2.90 19.48
CA ARG A 47 23.20 1.59 19.52
C ARG A 47 23.16 1.05 20.95
N PHE A 48 22.34 0.03 21.17
CA PHE A 48 22.44 -0.83 22.36
C PHE A 48 23.71 -1.69 22.25
N GLN A 49 24.55 -1.59 23.28
CA GLN A 49 25.67 -2.51 23.53
C GLN A 49 25.13 -3.90 23.85
N SER A 50 25.49 -4.91 23.05
CA SER A 50 25.32 -6.32 23.41
C SER A 50 26.57 -6.82 24.12
N SER A 51 26.53 -6.82 25.45
CA SER A 51 27.37 -7.68 26.28
C SER A 51 26.47 -8.41 27.27
N HIS A 52 26.73 -9.71 27.48
CA HIS A 52 25.98 -10.70 28.28
C HIS A 52 25.02 -11.60 27.49
N CYS A 53 25.51 -12.75 27.03
CA CYS A 53 25.27 -14.02 27.74
C CYS A 53 26.00 -15.18 27.05
N ALA A 54 27.00 -15.70 27.75
CA ALA A 54 27.47 -17.07 27.61
C ALA A 54 26.43 -18.03 28.24
N ALA A 55 26.46 -19.28 27.76
CA ALA A 55 25.84 -20.48 28.34
C ALA A 55 24.33 -20.67 28.14
N VAL A 56 23.95 -21.45 27.12
CA VAL A 56 23.19 -22.72 27.25
C VAL A 56 23.45 -23.56 25.99
N LEU A 57 24.44 -24.47 26.04
CA LEU A 57 24.55 -25.59 25.09
C LEU A 57 24.83 -26.85 25.91
N LYS A 58 23.76 -27.52 26.33
CA LYS A 58 23.76 -28.94 26.67
C LYS A 58 22.33 -29.48 26.75
N THR A 59 22.17 -30.71 26.24
CA THR A 59 20.98 -31.59 26.22
C THR A 59 19.95 -31.23 25.13
N CYS A 60 19.46 -32.13 24.27
CA CYS A 60 19.47 -33.60 24.26
C CYS A 60 19.42 -34.14 22.82
N GLU A 61 20.16 -35.22 22.58
CA GLU A 61 19.91 -36.19 21.52
C GLU A 61 18.65 -37.02 21.82
N GLN A 62 18.13 -37.67 20.76
CA GLN A 62 17.17 -38.79 20.72
C GLN A 62 15.68 -38.47 20.69
N ALA A 63 15.09 -38.57 19.49
CA ALA A 63 13.94 -39.43 19.21
C ALA A 63 13.87 -39.68 17.69
N GLY A 64 13.93 -40.96 17.30
CA GLY A 64 13.73 -41.44 15.93
C GLY A 64 12.34 -42.05 15.71
N GLY A 65 12.04 -42.30 14.44
CA GLY A 65 10.86 -43.05 13.92
C GLY A 65 9.73 -42.12 13.44
N ASP A 66 9.08 -42.29 12.29
CA ASP A 66 9.18 -43.33 11.27
C ASP A 66 8.55 -42.84 9.94
N PHE A 67 8.95 -43.55 8.88
CA PHE A 67 8.62 -43.42 7.47
C PHE A 67 7.12 -43.39 7.09
N ILE A 68 6.77 -42.62 6.05
CA ILE A 68 5.96 -43.11 4.91
C ILE A 68 6.59 -42.60 3.60
N GLY A 69 7.05 -43.54 2.77
CA GLY A 69 7.65 -43.28 1.46
C GLY A 69 6.64 -43.32 0.32
N VAL A 70 6.90 -42.50 -0.71
CA VAL A 70 6.43 -42.73 -2.07
C VAL A 70 7.62 -42.60 -3.01
N LYS A 71 7.71 -43.59 -3.91
CA LYS A 71 8.86 -43.99 -4.73
C LYS A 71 9.13 -43.03 -5.90
N SER A 72 10.40 -42.66 -6.10
CA SER A 72 10.95 -42.11 -7.35
C SER A 72 11.69 -43.19 -8.15
N PRO A 73 11.80 -43.10 -9.49
CA PRO A 73 12.45 -44.12 -10.30
C PRO A 73 13.99 -43.98 -10.30
N ASN A 74 14.64 -45.13 -10.45
CA ASN A 74 16.08 -45.34 -10.50
C ASN A 74 16.83 -44.41 -11.47
N PHE A 75 17.85 -43.71 -10.96
CA PHE A 75 19.00 -43.27 -11.75
C PHE A 75 20.29 -43.81 -11.13
N ARG A 76 21.05 -44.54 -11.95
CA ARG A 76 22.37 -45.09 -11.63
C ARG A 76 23.38 -43.95 -11.39
N LEU A 77 24.08 -44.01 -10.26
CA LEU A 77 25.26 -43.20 -9.98
C LEU A 77 26.45 -43.72 -10.81
N GLU A 78 26.65 -43.15 -12.00
CA GLU A 78 27.93 -43.19 -12.69
C GLU A 78 28.83 -42.07 -12.13
N ARG A 79 29.91 -42.45 -11.46
CA ARG A 79 31.04 -41.57 -11.15
C ARG A 79 31.86 -41.38 -12.44
N LEU A 80 31.94 -40.15 -12.93
CA LEU A 80 32.89 -39.69 -13.95
C LEU A 80 33.35 -38.25 -13.59
N PRO A 81 34.53 -37.79 -14.05
CA PRO A 81 35.71 -37.61 -13.19
C PRO A 81 36.10 -36.13 -12.96
N PRO A 82 37.04 -35.84 -12.02
CA PRO A 82 37.63 -34.51 -11.90
C PRO A 82 38.53 -34.20 -13.10
N ARG A 83 38.24 -33.10 -13.80
CA ARG A 83 39.11 -32.55 -14.86
C ARG A 83 40.21 -31.69 -14.25
N ASN A 84 41.44 -32.16 -14.47
CA ASN A 84 42.67 -31.40 -14.74
C ASN A 84 43.17 -30.37 -13.71
N LEU A 85 44.01 -30.84 -12.79
CA LEU A 85 45.26 -30.15 -12.48
C LEU A 85 46.42 -31.10 -12.80
N TYR A 86 47.15 -30.78 -13.87
CA TYR A 86 48.34 -31.49 -14.28
C TYR A 86 49.40 -31.39 -13.19
N ALA A 87 49.65 -32.50 -12.51
CA ALA A 87 50.90 -32.73 -11.80
C ALA A 87 52.03 -32.85 -12.85
N ILE A 88 52.77 -31.77 -13.05
CA ILE A 88 54.09 -31.86 -13.70
C ILE A 88 55.11 -32.10 -12.59
N LYS A 89 55.72 -33.28 -12.64
CA LYS A 89 56.99 -33.60 -11.98
C LYS A 89 58.02 -32.51 -12.31
N SER A 90 58.43 -31.71 -11.33
CA SER A 90 59.61 -30.85 -11.43
C SER A 90 60.53 -30.98 -10.21
N GLU A 91 60.66 -32.20 -9.67
CA GLU A 91 61.61 -32.52 -8.60
C GLU A 91 63.03 -32.88 -9.12
N VAL A 92 63.35 -32.64 -10.40
CA VAL A 92 64.65 -33.04 -11.00
C VAL A 92 65.31 -31.93 -11.85
N LEU A 93 64.81 -30.68 -11.86
CA LEU A 93 65.36 -29.61 -12.71
C LEU A 93 65.99 -28.42 -11.97
N ILE A 94 65.91 -28.35 -10.64
CA ILE A 94 66.45 -27.23 -9.86
C ILE A 94 68.00 -27.30 -9.74
N ASP A 95 68.61 -28.46 -10.01
CA ASP A 95 70.07 -28.64 -9.90
C ASP A 95 70.86 -28.32 -11.18
N ARG A 96 70.18 -27.95 -12.28
CA ARG A 96 70.83 -27.68 -13.59
C ARG A 96 70.82 -26.22 -14.06
N GLU A 97 69.86 -25.39 -13.65
CA GLU A 97 69.85 -23.97 -14.03
C GLU A 97 70.51 -23.04 -12.98
N TRP A 98 70.69 -23.49 -11.73
CA TRP A 98 71.41 -22.73 -10.71
C TRP A 98 72.94 -22.68 -10.93
N LYS A 99 73.48 -23.54 -11.81
CA LYS A 99 74.91 -23.54 -12.17
C LYS A 99 75.30 -22.51 -13.25
N ASN A 100 74.34 -21.92 -13.96
CA ASN A 100 74.62 -21.02 -15.09
C ASN A 100 74.48 -19.52 -14.78
N THR A 101 74.13 -19.15 -13.54
CA THR A 101 74.16 -17.77 -13.03
C THR A 101 75.01 -17.63 -11.76
N SER A 102 75.93 -18.57 -11.54
CA SER A 102 77.01 -18.43 -10.57
C SER A 102 78.16 -17.63 -11.19
N PRO A 103 78.61 -16.50 -10.63
CA PRO A 103 79.90 -15.92 -10.97
C PRO A 103 81.00 -16.79 -10.32
N ARG A 104 81.34 -17.91 -10.96
CA ARG A 104 82.54 -18.72 -10.61
C ARG A 104 83.57 -18.82 -11.72
N ALA A 105 83.48 -17.98 -12.75
CA ALA A 105 84.52 -17.84 -13.76
C ALA A 105 84.95 -16.38 -13.88
N GLY A 106 86.05 -16.05 -13.19
CA GLY A 106 86.78 -14.79 -13.37
C GLY A 106 86.18 -13.60 -12.63
N LEU A 107 86.54 -13.42 -11.36
CA LEU A 107 86.69 -12.11 -10.74
C LEU A 107 87.59 -12.26 -9.52
N GLU A 108 88.70 -11.54 -9.57
CA GLU A 108 89.49 -11.10 -8.44
C GLU A 108 88.57 -10.72 -7.27
N LYS A 109 88.95 -11.07 -6.03
CA LYS A 109 88.33 -10.67 -4.76
C LYS A 109 87.29 -9.56 -4.92
N VAL A 110 86.03 -9.94 -5.16
CA VAL A 110 84.93 -8.98 -5.13
C VAL A 110 84.82 -8.55 -3.68
N ASN A 111 85.07 -7.26 -3.43
CA ASN A 111 84.86 -6.60 -2.16
C ASN A 111 83.52 -7.06 -1.56
N GLY A 112 83.46 -7.39 -0.26
CA GLY A 112 82.24 -7.87 0.42
C GLY A 112 81.00 -6.97 0.25
N LYS A 113 81.16 -5.73 -0.23
CA LYS A 113 80.07 -4.81 -0.61
C LYS A 113 79.29 -5.22 -1.87
N GLY A 114 79.86 -6.00 -2.79
CA GLY A 114 79.19 -6.42 -4.02
C GLY A 114 78.16 -7.54 -3.80
N GLU A 115 78.48 -8.46 -2.90
CA GLU A 115 77.66 -9.63 -2.56
C GLU A 115 76.39 -9.24 -1.77
N LEU A 116 76.51 -8.35 -0.79
CA LEU A 116 75.38 -7.84 0.01
C LEU A 116 74.34 -7.08 -0.84
N LYS A 117 74.81 -6.30 -1.82
CA LYS A 117 73.93 -5.60 -2.78
C LYS A 117 73.16 -6.56 -3.65
N TRP A 118 73.79 -7.65 -4.09
CA TRP A 118 73.13 -8.67 -4.91
C TRP A 118 72.00 -9.37 -4.14
N TYR A 119 72.27 -9.79 -2.89
CA TYR A 119 71.24 -10.38 -2.03
C TYR A 119 70.05 -9.42 -1.78
N SER A 120 70.33 -8.13 -1.55
CA SER A 120 69.28 -7.12 -1.34
C SER A 120 68.40 -6.92 -2.59
N GLU A 121 68.99 -6.95 -3.78
CA GLU A 121 68.25 -6.84 -5.05
C GLU A 121 67.33 -8.05 -5.28
N MET A 122 67.85 -9.26 -5.05
CA MET A 122 67.07 -10.49 -5.21
C MET A 122 65.88 -10.54 -4.24
N LEU A 123 66.09 -10.15 -2.98
CA LEU A 123 65.00 -10.07 -2.00
C LEU A 123 63.95 -9.02 -2.38
N ARG A 124 64.36 -7.89 -2.97
CA ARG A 124 63.42 -6.87 -3.46
C ARG A 124 62.56 -7.40 -4.62
N ASN A 125 63.16 -8.15 -5.54
CA ASN A 125 62.43 -8.79 -6.64
C ASN A 125 61.44 -9.84 -6.12
N CYS A 126 61.87 -10.73 -5.23
CA CYS A 126 60.96 -11.70 -4.60
C CYS A 126 59.80 -11.01 -3.85
N ALA A 127 60.05 -9.86 -3.23
CA ALA A 127 59.03 -9.07 -2.55
C ALA A 127 58.04 -8.38 -3.52
N ALA A 128 58.48 -8.03 -4.73
CA ALA A 128 57.61 -7.50 -5.79
C ALA A 128 56.73 -8.60 -6.40
N ASP A 129 57.31 -9.79 -6.59
CA ASP A 129 56.63 -10.95 -7.17
C ASP A 129 55.82 -11.76 -6.14
N LEU A 130 55.83 -11.35 -4.87
CA LEU A 130 55.20 -12.04 -3.73
C LEU A 130 55.65 -13.52 -3.58
N CYS A 131 56.86 -13.84 -4.03
CA CYS A 131 57.40 -15.21 -4.08
C CYS A 131 58.08 -15.61 -2.76
N LEU A 132 57.30 -16.12 -1.80
CA LEU A 132 57.79 -16.47 -0.47
C LEU A 132 58.82 -17.63 -0.48
N SER A 133 58.70 -18.59 -1.39
CA SER A 133 59.58 -19.77 -1.46
C SER A 133 60.99 -19.43 -1.90
N GLU A 134 61.14 -18.61 -2.94
CA GLU A 134 62.44 -18.20 -3.46
C GLU A 134 63.17 -17.27 -2.49
N GLY A 135 62.47 -16.30 -1.90
CA GLY A 135 63.09 -15.43 -0.91
C GLY A 135 63.48 -16.16 0.38
N ARG A 136 62.75 -17.21 0.79
CA ARG A 136 63.20 -18.11 1.88
C ARG A 136 64.47 -18.88 1.52
N ALA A 137 64.60 -19.33 0.28
CA ALA A 137 65.80 -20.01 -0.19
C ALA A 137 67.01 -19.05 -0.19
N ILE A 138 66.82 -17.80 -0.62
CA ILE A 138 67.85 -16.75 -0.59
C ILE A 138 68.24 -16.43 0.86
N HIS A 139 67.27 -16.25 1.76
CA HIS A 139 67.56 -16.03 3.19
C HIS A 139 68.30 -17.21 3.82
N GLY A 140 67.94 -18.46 3.47
CA GLY A 140 68.67 -19.65 3.88
C GLY A 140 70.10 -19.72 3.34
N GLN A 141 70.36 -19.21 2.12
CA GLN A 141 71.71 -19.10 1.57
C GLN A 141 72.57 -18.08 2.32
N ILE A 142 72.00 -16.92 2.70
CA ILE A 142 72.69 -15.91 3.51
C ILE A 142 73.16 -16.52 4.83
N ILE A 143 72.28 -17.28 5.50
CA ILE A 143 72.61 -17.98 6.75
C ILE A 143 73.68 -19.06 6.53
N ARG A 144 73.49 -19.92 5.51
CA ARG A 144 74.41 -21.05 5.23
C ARG A 144 75.81 -20.59 4.85
N ASN A 145 75.92 -19.47 4.13
CA ASN A 145 77.20 -18.93 3.70
C ASN A 145 77.92 -18.14 4.81
N GLY A 146 77.27 -17.94 5.97
CA GLY A 146 77.82 -17.15 7.07
C GLY A 146 78.00 -15.67 6.70
N THR A 147 77.19 -15.17 5.76
CA THR A 147 77.28 -13.77 5.32
C THR A 147 76.69 -12.87 6.40
N GLU A 148 77.51 -12.02 7.02
CA GLU A 148 77.03 -11.01 7.99
C GLU A 148 76.23 -9.92 7.26
N PRO A 149 74.92 -9.78 7.49
CA PRO A 149 74.13 -8.78 6.78
C PRO A 149 74.45 -7.36 7.29
N ASP A 150 74.57 -6.41 6.35
CA ASP A 150 74.58 -4.99 6.69
C ASP A 150 73.17 -4.46 7.00
N SER A 151 73.04 -3.25 7.54
CA SER A 151 71.74 -2.65 7.89
C SER A 151 70.75 -2.67 6.70
N HIS A 152 71.23 -2.49 5.46
CA HIS A 152 70.39 -2.53 4.27
C HIS A 152 69.87 -3.93 3.93
N LEU A 153 70.70 -4.98 4.07
CA LEU A 153 70.26 -6.35 3.82
C LEU A 153 69.27 -6.82 4.90
N TRP A 154 69.47 -6.43 6.16
CA TRP A 154 68.50 -6.67 7.24
C TRP A 154 67.12 -6.05 6.94
N VAL A 155 67.07 -4.78 6.54
CA VAL A 155 65.82 -4.10 6.17
C VAL A 155 65.18 -4.73 4.93
N SER A 156 65.98 -5.18 3.96
CA SER A 156 65.49 -5.90 2.77
C SER A 156 64.81 -7.23 3.13
N LEU A 157 65.35 -7.97 4.09
CA LEU A 157 64.75 -9.21 4.61
C LEU A 157 63.42 -8.95 5.34
N ILE A 158 63.37 -7.92 6.20
CA ILE A 158 62.14 -7.52 6.92
C ILE A 158 61.02 -7.17 5.92
N ASN A 159 61.33 -6.29 4.95
CA ASN A 159 60.38 -5.85 3.93
C ASN A 159 59.90 -7.00 3.04
N PHE A 160 60.79 -7.94 2.69
CA PHE A 160 60.42 -9.13 1.92
C PHE A 160 59.38 -9.95 2.66
N TYR A 161 59.65 -10.36 3.90
CA TYR A 161 58.70 -11.17 4.67
C TYR A 161 57.40 -10.44 4.95
N ALA A 162 57.45 -9.13 5.22
CA ALA A 162 56.26 -8.29 5.41
C ALA A 162 55.36 -8.27 4.16
N LYS A 163 55.93 -8.00 2.97
CA LYS A 163 55.17 -7.99 1.70
C LYS A 163 54.61 -9.35 1.34
N CYS A 164 55.32 -10.44 1.64
CA CYS A 164 54.85 -11.81 1.44
C CYS A 164 53.87 -12.31 2.52
N ARG A 165 53.31 -11.42 3.36
CA ARG A 165 52.33 -11.74 4.42
C ARG A 165 52.84 -12.71 5.50
N ALA A 166 54.17 -12.82 5.68
CA ALA A 166 54.80 -13.67 6.68
C ALA A 166 55.32 -12.83 7.86
N LEU A 167 54.40 -12.20 8.60
CA LEU A 167 54.71 -11.24 9.66
C LEU A 167 55.56 -11.85 10.79
N ASP A 168 55.31 -13.10 11.19
CA ASP A 168 56.12 -13.78 12.22
C ASP A 168 57.59 -13.93 11.79
N SER A 169 57.82 -14.23 10.50
CA SER A 169 59.17 -14.34 9.94
C SER A 169 59.83 -12.97 9.83
N SER A 170 59.06 -11.93 9.47
CA SER A 170 59.54 -10.55 9.45
C SER A 170 59.96 -10.08 10.85
N ARG A 171 59.16 -10.40 11.87
CA ARG A 171 59.48 -10.12 13.27
C ARG A 171 60.72 -10.87 13.73
N HIS A 172 60.81 -12.16 13.41
CA HIS A 172 61.97 -12.98 13.77
C HIS A 172 63.28 -12.43 13.19
N VAL A 173 63.26 -11.94 11.96
CA VAL A 173 64.42 -11.29 11.34
C VAL A 173 64.82 -10.02 12.10
N LEU A 174 63.86 -9.21 12.53
CA LEU A 174 64.13 -8.02 13.34
C LEU A 174 64.74 -8.39 14.71
N ASP A 175 64.25 -9.45 15.36
CA ASP A 175 64.77 -9.91 16.65
C ASP A 175 66.22 -10.42 16.57
N GLN A 176 66.64 -10.94 15.41
CA GLN A 176 68.02 -11.38 15.15
C GLN A 176 68.98 -10.24 14.77
N MET A 177 68.46 -9.06 14.43
CA MET A 177 69.28 -7.92 13.99
C MET A 177 70.11 -7.38 15.18
N PRO A 178 71.46 -7.31 15.06
CA PRO A 178 72.32 -6.90 16.18
C PRO A 178 72.08 -5.46 16.69
N ILE A 179 71.76 -4.55 15.77
CA ILE A 179 71.47 -3.15 16.06
C ILE A 179 70.19 -2.80 15.32
N LYS A 180 69.08 -2.62 16.05
CA LYS A 180 67.81 -2.19 15.46
C LYS A 180 67.80 -0.67 15.35
N ASP A 181 67.70 -0.16 14.12
CA ASP A 181 67.59 1.26 13.84
C ASP A 181 66.14 1.67 13.51
N VAL A 182 65.88 2.98 13.37
CA VAL A 182 64.55 3.53 13.07
C VAL A 182 63.96 2.93 11.78
N VAL A 183 64.81 2.63 10.79
CA VAL A 183 64.38 2.13 9.48
C VAL A 183 63.90 0.68 9.59
N SER A 184 64.62 -0.16 10.32
CA SER A 184 64.25 -1.56 10.57
C SER A 184 62.91 -1.69 11.33
N TRP A 185 62.70 -0.88 12.36
CA TRP A 185 61.42 -0.81 13.09
C TRP A 185 60.28 -0.30 12.21
N THR A 186 60.51 0.78 11.45
CA THR A 186 59.49 1.37 10.57
C THR A 186 59.08 0.41 9.46
N ALA A 187 60.02 -0.36 8.90
CA ALA A 187 59.74 -1.38 7.88
C ALA A 187 58.81 -2.48 8.41
N LEU A 188 59.04 -2.96 9.63
CA LEU A 188 58.16 -3.95 10.26
C LEU A 188 56.77 -3.37 10.53
N ILE A 189 56.69 -2.20 11.15
CA ILE A 189 55.43 -1.50 11.47
C ILE A 189 54.61 -1.27 10.18
N SER A 190 55.24 -0.79 9.11
CA SER A 190 54.61 -0.59 7.81
C SER A 190 54.01 -1.87 7.25
N GLY A 191 54.70 -3.01 7.42
CA GLY A 191 54.20 -4.33 7.07
C GLY A 191 52.91 -4.73 7.79
N PHE A 192 52.83 -4.50 9.10
CA PHE A 192 51.62 -4.76 9.89
C PHE A 192 50.46 -3.85 9.48
N VAL A 193 50.72 -2.55 9.30
CA VAL A 193 49.70 -1.57 8.87
C VAL A 193 49.13 -1.92 7.48
N ALA A 194 49.98 -2.33 6.54
CA ALA A 194 49.56 -2.71 5.19
C ALA A 194 48.59 -3.91 5.15
N LEU A 195 48.59 -4.74 6.19
CA LEU A 195 47.70 -5.90 6.34
C LEU A 195 46.51 -5.64 7.26
N GLY A 196 46.36 -4.41 7.78
CA GLY A 196 45.24 -4.02 8.64
C GLY A 196 45.43 -4.33 10.13
N HIS A 197 46.62 -4.77 10.54
CA HIS A 197 46.97 -5.06 11.94
C HIS A 197 47.42 -3.79 12.67
N GLY A 198 46.51 -2.85 12.87
CA GLY A 198 46.82 -1.53 13.43
C GLY A 198 47.17 -1.56 14.93
N LEU A 199 46.51 -2.41 15.73
CA LEU A 199 46.78 -2.53 17.17
C LEU A 199 48.20 -3.07 17.43
N GLU A 200 48.56 -4.15 16.74
CA GLU A 200 49.89 -4.76 16.82
C GLU A 200 50.97 -3.80 16.30
N SER A 201 50.66 -2.98 15.29
CA SER A 201 51.58 -1.93 14.82
C SER A 201 51.88 -0.87 15.90
N PHE A 202 50.90 -0.57 16.76
CA PHE A 202 51.09 0.36 17.89
C PHE A 202 51.87 -0.29 19.04
N GLU A 203 51.68 -1.59 19.29
CA GLU A 203 52.50 -2.35 20.24
C GLU A 203 53.99 -2.36 19.83
N LEU A 204 54.26 -2.61 18.55
CA LEU A 204 55.61 -2.54 17.97
C LEU A 204 56.24 -1.15 18.14
N PHE A 205 55.45 -0.09 17.95
CA PHE A 205 55.90 1.28 18.22
C PHE A 205 56.24 1.51 19.71
N CYS A 206 55.45 0.96 20.63
CA CYS A 206 55.75 1.02 22.05
C CYS A 206 57.04 0.26 22.39
N GLU A 207 57.29 -0.89 21.78
CA GLU A 207 58.53 -1.66 21.95
C GLU A 207 59.75 -0.92 21.42
N MET A 208 59.67 -0.33 20.22
CA MET A 208 60.71 0.52 19.65
C MET A 208 61.14 1.62 20.63
N ARG A 209 60.17 2.23 21.33
CA ARG A 209 60.44 3.24 22.36
C ARG A 209 61.08 2.66 23.63
N ARG A 210 60.67 1.46 24.06
CA ARG A 210 61.28 0.76 25.20
C ARG A 210 62.74 0.41 24.94
N GLU A 211 63.11 0.14 23.69
CA GLU A 211 64.50 -0.04 23.26
C GLU A 211 65.27 1.29 23.05
N ASN A 212 64.70 2.43 23.45
CA ASN A 212 65.27 3.78 23.32
C ASN A 212 65.55 4.23 21.87
N VAL A 213 64.87 3.65 20.87
CA VAL A 213 64.96 4.09 19.47
C VAL A 213 63.95 5.22 19.24
N ARG A 214 64.43 6.41 18.83
CA ARG A 214 63.57 7.58 18.60
C ARG A 214 62.82 7.47 17.26
N PRO A 215 61.48 7.57 17.23
CA PRO A 215 60.73 7.57 15.99
C PRO A 215 60.99 8.85 15.17
N ASN A 216 60.97 8.72 13.85
CA ASN A 216 60.98 9.86 12.93
C ASN A 216 59.57 10.13 12.38
N GLU A 217 59.43 11.15 11.54
CA GLU A 217 58.16 11.60 10.95
C GLU A 217 57.48 10.46 10.15
N PHE A 218 58.27 9.65 9.44
CA PHE A 218 57.77 8.48 8.70
C PHE A 218 57.23 7.39 9.63
N THR A 219 57.92 7.09 10.74
CA THR A 219 57.43 6.14 11.75
C THR A 219 56.10 6.63 12.32
N LEU A 220 56.03 7.90 12.74
CA LEU A 220 54.84 8.50 13.34
C LEU A 220 53.64 8.47 12.37
N SER A 221 53.83 8.90 11.12
CA SER A 221 52.80 8.86 10.08
C SER A 221 52.29 7.43 9.80
N THR A 222 53.19 6.44 9.79
CA THR A 222 52.84 5.04 9.55
C THR A 222 51.99 4.46 10.68
N VAL A 223 52.36 4.69 11.95
CA VAL A 223 51.61 4.19 13.12
C VAL A 223 50.27 4.92 13.26
N LEU A 224 50.24 6.23 13.01
CA LEU A 224 48.99 7.00 12.95
C LEU A 224 48.05 6.47 11.87
N LYS A 225 48.59 6.05 10.71
CA LYS A 225 47.78 5.40 9.68
C LYS A 225 47.20 4.07 10.14
N GLY A 226 47.97 3.27 10.89
CA GLY A 226 47.48 2.06 11.55
C GLY A 226 46.30 2.33 12.48
N CYS A 227 46.42 3.35 13.34
CA CYS A 227 45.34 3.77 14.23
C CYS A 227 44.09 4.24 13.45
N SER A 228 44.28 4.98 12.36
CA SER A 228 43.23 5.48 11.46
C SER A 228 42.45 4.34 10.78
N VAL A 229 43.14 3.29 10.34
CA VAL A 229 42.51 2.12 9.70
C VAL A 229 41.70 1.30 10.71
N CYS A 230 42.17 1.18 11.95
CA CYS A 230 41.49 0.43 13.00
C CYS A 230 40.50 1.25 13.85
N LEU A 231 40.33 2.54 13.55
CA LEU A 231 39.50 3.47 14.33
C LEU A 231 39.89 3.52 15.82
N ASP A 232 41.19 3.39 16.12
CA ASP A 232 41.73 3.46 17.49
C ASP A 232 42.07 4.90 17.88
N LEU A 233 41.06 5.57 18.44
CA LEU A 233 41.15 6.96 18.86
C LEU A 233 42.09 7.17 20.06
N GLU A 234 42.16 6.22 20.99
CA GLU A 234 42.88 6.40 22.25
C GLU A 234 44.39 6.28 22.05
N SER A 235 44.85 5.28 21.30
CA SER A 235 46.25 5.18 20.87
C SER A 235 46.63 6.36 19.96
N GLY A 236 45.71 6.78 19.09
CA GLY A 236 45.84 7.95 18.23
C GLY A 236 46.10 9.26 19.00
N LYS A 237 45.34 9.54 20.07
CA LYS A 237 45.55 10.70 20.95
C LYS A 237 46.91 10.67 21.65
N GLN A 238 47.35 9.48 22.08
CA GLN A 238 48.68 9.32 22.67
C GLN A 238 49.80 9.65 21.68
N LEU A 239 49.68 9.18 20.43
CA LEU A 239 50.61 9.51 19.35
C LEU A 239 50.60 11.00 19.02
N HIS A 240 49.42 11.63 18.99
CA HIS A 240 49.32 13.07 18.77
C HIS A 240 50.09 13.86 19.85
N ALA A 241 49.98 13.49 21.12
CA ALA A 241 50.77 14.10 22.18
C ALA A 241 52.29 13.90 21.98
N ASP A 242 52.71 12.73 21.48
CA ASP A 242 54.11 12.48 21.14
C ASP A 242 54.58 13.28 19.91
N VAL A 243 53.74 13.44 18.89
CA VAL A 243 54.01 14.31 17.72
C VAL A 243 54.29 15.74 18.16
N ILE A 244 53.50 16.27 19.10
CA ILE A 244 53.70 17.62 19.66
C ILE A 244 55.03 17.68 20.44
N LYS A 245 55.31 16.70 21.30
CA LYS A 245 56.56 16.66 22.11
C LYS A 245 57.82 16.60 21.26
N ILE A 246 57.77 15.91 20.12
CA ILE A 246 58.91 15.73 19.20
C ILE A 246 59.03 16.94 18.24
N GLY A 247 58.02 17.80 18.17
CA GLY A 247 57.99 18.94 17.25
C GLY A 247 57.69 18.55 15.79
N ALA A 248 57.12 17.36 15.57
CA ALA A 248 56.84 16.82 14.24
C ALA A 248 55.49 17.30 13.65
N LEU A 249 54.74 18.13 14.38
CA LEU A 249 53.42 18.61 13.94
C LEU A 249 53.48 19.46 12.66
N SER A 250 54.60 20.15 12.41
CA SER A 250 54.81 20.92 11.18
C SER A 250 55.06 20.06 9.94
N ASP A 251 55.32 18.76 10.10
CA ASP A 251 55.46 17.84 8.97
C ASP A 251 54.09 17.55 8.35
N VAL A 252 53.98 17.75 7.03
CA VAL A 252 52.70 17.69 6.32
C VAL A 252 52.14 16.27 6.23
N TYR A 253 53.00 15.23 6.25
CA TYR A 253 52.56 13.83 6.22
C TYR A 253 52.06 13.38 7.58
N VAL A 254 52.73 13.78 8.66
CA VAL A 254 52.26 13.54 10.04
C VAL A 254 50.96 14.30 10.29
N GLY A 255 50.90 15.58 9.92
CA GLY A 255 49.71 16.41 10.06
C GLY A 255 48.49 15.88 9.29
N SER A 256 48.67 15.48 8.03
CA SER A 256 47.57 14.91 7.22
C SER A 256 47.07 13.57 7.73
N THR A 257 47.96 12.72 8.25
CA THR A 257 47.55 11.45 8.89
C THR A 257 46.83 11.64 10.22
N LEU A 258 47.17 12.67 11.00
CA LEU A 258 46.41 13.08 12.20
C LEU A 258 45.00 13.56 11.84
N VAL A 259 44.86 14.37 10.80
CA VAL A 259 43.55 14.81 10.31
C VAL A 259 42.72 13.62 9.81
N ASP A 260 43.29 12.71 9.00
CA ASP A 260 42.61 11.49 8.53
C ASP A 260 42.17 10.58 9.70
N LEU A 261 43.01 10.44 10.73
CA LEU A 261 42.69 9.67 11.94
C LEU A 261 41.48 10.25 12.68
N TYR A 262 41.54 11.54 13.05
CA TYR A 262 40.47 12.18 13.80
C TYR A 262 39.17 12.22 13.02
N ALA A 263 39.24 12.52 11.73
CA ALA A 263 38.09 12.51 10.84
C ALA A 263 37.38 11.15 10.80
N LYS A 264 38.13 10.04 10.60
CA LYS A 264 37.53 8.69 10.57
C LYS A 264 37.00 8.23 11.92
N CYS A 265 37.59 8.69 13.01
CA CYS A 265 37.11 8.41 14.36
C CYS A 265 35.87 9.26 14.74
N GLY A 266 35.43 10.17 13.87
CA GLY A 266 34.27 11.05 14.10
C GLY A 266 34.59 12.31 14.92
N GLU A 267 35.86 12.57 15.23
CA GLU A 267 36.33 13.67 16.08
C GLU A 267 36.70 14.90 15.22
N MET A 268 35.70 15.49 14.56
CA MET A 268 35.93 16.56 13.58
C MET A 268 36.53 17.84 14.19
N GLU A 269 36.22 18.16 15.44
CA GLU A 269 36.79 19.31 16.16
C GLU A 269 38.31 19.17 16.34
N TYR A 270 38.78 17.97 16.71
CA TYR A 270 40.22 17.70 16.80
C TYR A 270 40.88 17.74 15.43
N ALA A 271 40.21 17.27 14.38
CA ALA A 271 40.72 17.35 13.01
C ALA A 271 40.89 18.81 12.54
N GLU A 272 39.90 19.69 12.79
CA GLU A 272 39.99 21.12 12.50
C GLU A 272 41.09 21.81 13.30
N ASN A 273 41.23 21.49 14.60
CA ASN A 273 42.29 22.05 15.45
C ASN A 273 43.68 21.70 14.93
N VAL A 274 43.92 20.43 14.55
CA VAL A 274 45.19 20.01 13.94
C VAL A 274 45.43 20.74 12.62
N PHE A 275 44.40 20.88 11.79
CA PHE A 275 44.48 21.57 10.50
C PHE A 275 44.93 23.03 10.63
N VAL A 276 44.40 23.77 11.61
CA VAL A 276 44.74 25.18 11.86
C VAL A 276 46.17 25.35 12.41
N MET A 277 46.68 24.35 13.16
CA MET A 277 48.03 24.41 13.74
C MET A 277 49.16 24.17 12.73
N ILE A 278 48.87 23.66 11.53
CA ILE A 278 49.87 23.35 10.50
C ILE A 278 50.10 24.59 9.61
N PRO A 279 51.34 25.14 9.53
CA PRO A 279 51.60 26.39 8.80
C PRO A 279 51.43 26.30 7.29
N GLU A 280 51.75 25.16 6.67
CA GLU A 280 51.66 24.94 5.22
C GLU A 280 50.55 23.93 4.90
N GLN A 281 49.38 24.44 4.54
CA GLN A 281 48.20 23.63 4.20
C GLN A 281 48.20 23.29 2.71
N ASN A 282 48.76 22.14 2.35
CA ASN A 282 48.76 21.65 0.97
C ASN A 282 47.45 20.90 0.61
N ALA A 283 47.28 20.57 -0.67
CA ALA A 283 46.07 19.89 -1.16
C ALA A 283 45.78 18.53 -0.47
N VAL A 284 46.81 17.82 0.02
CA VAL A 284 46.63 16.53 0.71
C VAL A 284 45.96 16.72 2.08
N LEU A 285 46.37 17.75 2.81
CA LEU A 285 45.79 18.10 4.11
C LEU A 285 44.33 18.58 3.95
N TRP A 286 44.07 19.46 2.99
CA TRP A 286 42.70 19.90 2.62
C TRP A 286 41.81 18.73 2.22
N ASN A 287 42.28 17.83 1.35
CA ASN A 287 41.53 16.65 0.92
C ASN A 287 41.21 15.71 2.09
N SER A 288 42.12 15.59 3.07
CA SER A 288 41.89 14.74 4.25
C SER A 288 40.75 15.28 5.11
N LEU A 289 40.71 16.60 5.34
CA LEU A 289 39.64 17.25 6.09
C LEU A 289 38.30 17.24 5.32
N LEU A 290 38.34 17.57 4.01
CA LEU A 290 37.17 17.51 3.12
C LEU A 290 36.57 16.11 3.08
N ASN A 291 37.38 15.07 2.95
CA ASN A 291 36.91 13.69 2.93
C ASN A 291 36.32 13.26 4.28
N GLY A 292 36.83 13.79 5.40
CA GLY A 292 36.23 13.63 6.72
C GLY A 292 34.79 14.13 6.78
N TYR A 293 34.57 15.40 6.44
CA TYR A 293 33.22 15.98 6.40
C TYR A 293 32.31 15.33 5.36
N ALA A 294 32.86 14.95 4.18
CA ALA A 294 32.11 14.25 3.16
C ALA A 294 31.63 12.86 3.62
N GLN A 295 32.41 12.14 4.45
CA GLN A 295 32.00 10.87 5.05
C GLN A 295 30.98 11.05 6.18
N ALA A 296 31.08 12.16 6.92
CA ALA A 296 30.10 12.53 7.94
C ALA A 296 28.75 12.99 7.35
N GLY A 297 28.69 13.26 6.03
CA GLY A 297 27.48 13.72 5.34
C GLY A 297 27.19 15.21 5.51
N ASP A 298 28.15 15.99 6.01
CA ASP A 298 28.00 17.44 6.22
C ASP A 298 28.42 18.21 4.95
N GLY A 299 27.48 18.31 4.01
CA GLY A 299 27.71 18.99 2.73
C GLY A 299 27.99 20.49 2.88
N GLU A 300 27.45 21.15 3.91
CA GLU A 300 27.66 22.58 4.15
C GLU A 300 29.11 22.85 4.59
N ALA A 301 29.63 22.04 5.52
CA ALA A 301 31.03 22.11 5.92
C ALA A 301 31.98 21.78 4.77
N VAL A 302 31.65 20.78 3.93
CA VAL A 302 32.42 20.45 2.72
C VAL A 302 32.53 21.65 1.77
N LEU A 303 31.44 22.36 1.51
CA LEU A 303 31.45 23.54 0.64
C LEU A 303 32.25 24.70 1.23
N ARG A 304 32.05 24.99 2.51
CA ARG A 304 32.79 26.03 3.24
C ARG A 304 34.30 25.79 3.17
N LEU A 305 34.73 24.55 3.39
CA LEU A 305 36.15 24.15 3.29
C LEU A 305 36.66 24.22 1.85
N PHE A 306 35.86 23.82 0.87
CA PHE A 306 36.26 23.92 -0.53
C PHE A 306 36.41 25.38 -0.98
N CYS A 307 35.51 26.28 -0.56
CA CYS A 307 35.65 27.72 -0.77
C CYS A 307 36.95 28.25 -0.13
N GLY A 308 37.23 27.88 1.13
CA GLY A 308 38.47 28.24 1.81
C GLY A 308 39.73 27.78 1.07
N MET A 309 39.72 26.56 0.52
CA MET A 309 40.81 26.04 -0.32
C MET A 309 41.00 26.84 -1.61
N THR A 310 39.91 27.32 -2.23
CA THR A 310 39.99 28.17 -3.42
C THR A 310 40.46 29.60 -3.12
N GLU A 311 40.07 30.14 -1.97
CA GLU A 311 40.49 31.47 -1.48
C GLU A 311 41.97 31.49 -1.08
N SER A 312 42.50 30.37 -0.57
CA SER A 312 43.93 30.21 -0.26
C SER A 312 44.82 29.96 -1.49
N GLU A 313 44.26 30.10 -2.70
CA GLU A 313 44.91 29.83 -4.00
C GLU A 313 45.57 28.43 -4.10
N THR A 314 45.12 27.49 -3.28
CA THR A 314 45.65 26.12 -3.29
C THR A 314 45.08 25.36 -4.48
N ARG A 315 45.95 24.81 -5.33
CA ARG A 315 45.52 24.05 -6.51
C ARG A 315 44.77 22.79 -6.08
N PHE A 316 43.50 22.68 -6.50
CA PHE A 316 42.70 21.47 -6.35
C PHE A 316 42.81 20.57 -7.58
N SER A 317 42.47 19.29 -7.40
CA SER A 317 42.54 18.27 -8.45
C SER A 317 41.16 17.66 -8.73
N ASN A 318 41.07 16.82 -9.76
CA ASN A 318 39.87 16.03 -10.05
C ASN A 318 39.44 15.16 -8.85
N TYR A 319 40.41 14.68 -8.07
CA TYR A 319 40.17 13.95 -6.83
C TYR A 319 39.56 14.82 -5.72
N THR A 320 39.92 16.10 -5.65
CA THR A 320 39.29 17.05 -4.72
C THR A 320 37.81 17.26 -5.10
N LEU A 321 37.52 17.45 -6.39
CA LEU A 321 36.16 17.61 -6.88
C LEU A 321 35.29 16.38 -6.61
N SER A 322 35.82 15.16 -6.75
CA SER A 322 35.07 13.93 -6.44
C SER A 322 34.71 13.80 -4.96
N ILE A 323 35.61 14.20 -4.05
CA ILE A 323 35.34 14.25 -2.61
C ILE A 323 34.20 15.24 -2.31
N VAL A 324 34.26 16.44 -2.91
CA VAL A 324 33.22 17.46 -2.74
C VAL A 324 31.88 16.95 -3.26
N LEU A 325 31.84 16.40 -4.48
CA LEU A 325 30.63 15.82 -5.06
C LEU A 325 30.06 14.67 -4.22
N LYS A 326 30.91 13.85 -3.60
CA LYS A 326 30.47 12.80 -2.67
C LYS A 326 29.79 13.38 -1.43
N GLY A 327 30.34 14.43 -0.83
CA GLY A 327 29.72 15.12 0.31
C GLY A 327 28.37 15.73 -0.05
N LEU A 328 28.27 16.36 -1.23
CA LEU A 328 27.03 16.94 -1.75
C LEU A 328 25.96 15.89 -2.07
N ALA A 329 26.38 14.72 -2.56
CA ALA A 329 25.49 13.59 -2.79
C ALA A 329 24.81 13.13 -1.48
N MET A 330 25.51 13.22 -0.34
CA MET A 330 24.95 12.83 0.95
C MET A 330 24.05 13.91 1.56
N SER A 331 24.32 15.20 1.31
CA SER A 331 23.48 16.30 1.79
C SER A 331 22.25 16.58 0.92
N GLY A 332 22.23 16.12 -0.34
CA GLY A 332 21.15 16.36 -1.30
C GLY A 332 21.12 17.78 -1.87
N ASP A 333 22.22 18.54 -1.76
CA ASP A 333 22.30 19.92 -2.27
C ASP A 333 22.60 19.94 -3.78
N HIS A 334 21.53 20.00 -4.58
CA HIS A 334 21.65 20.04 -6.03
C HIS A 334 22.21 21.36 -6.59
N GLY A 335 22.01 22.48 -5.89
CA GLY A 335 22.44 23.80 -6.37
C GLY A 335 23.97 23.92 -6.31
N ALA A 336 24.54 23.53 -5.18
CA ALA A 336 25.98 23.44 -5.03
C ALA A 336 26.57 22.34 -5.94
N GLY A 337 25.88 21.21 -6.10
CA GLY A 337 26.28 20.14 -7.03
C GLY A 337 26.44 20.62 -8.47
N GLN A 338 25.49 21.43 -8.97
CA GLN A 338 25.56 22.04 -10.31
C GLN A 338 26.69 23.07 -10.44
N ALA A 339 26.99 23.81 -9.37
CA ALA A 339 28.12 24.75 -9.35
C ALA A 339 29.47 24.01 -9.44
N VAL A 340 29.63 22.91 -8.69
CA VAL A 340 30.83 22.05 -8.75
C VAL A 340 30.93 21.34 -10.09
N HIS A 341 29.82 20.88 -10.69
CA HIS A 341 29.80 20.36 -12.05
C HIS A 341 30.27 21.40 -13.08
N SER A 342 29.80 22.65 -12.96
CA SER A 342 30.27 23.75 -13.82
C SER A 342 31.77 24.02 -13.66
N MET A 343 32.31 23.85 -12.45
CA MET A 343 33.74 23.94 -12.19
C MET A 343 34.50 22.78 -12.85
N ALA A 344 33.99 21.55 -12.76
CA ALA A 344 34.57 20.37 -13.41
C ALA A 344 34.64 20.54 -14.93
N ILE A 345 33.64 21.17 -15.56
CA ILE A 345 33.66 21.53 -16.99
C ILE A 345 34.81 22.52 -17.26
N LYS A 346 34.93 23.59 -16.47
CA LYS A 346 36.01 24.60 -16.63
C LYS A 346 37.41 24.01 -16.49
N THR A 347 37.59 23.01 -15.63
CA THR A 347 38.89 22.34 -15.42
C THR A 347 39.14 21.18 -16.38
N ARG A 348 38.29 20.97 -17.41
CA ARG A 348 38.33 19.85 -18.36
C ARG A 348 38.19 18.46 -17.70
N GLY A 349 37.59 18.41 -16.52
CA GLY A 349 37.29 17.17 -15.80
C GLY A 349 36.15 16.35 -16.43
N GLU A 350 35.47 16.88 -17.44
CA GLU A 350 34.39 16.21 -18.18
C GLU A 350 34.84 15.03 -19.05
N HIS A 351 36.15 14.89 -19.28
CA HIS A 351 36.75 13.73 -19.96
C HIS A 351 37.29 12.68 -18.98
N ASP A 352 37.17 12.94 -17.67
CA ASP A 352 37.60 12.02 -16.62
C ASP A 352 36.39 11.19 -16.16
N ASP A 353 36.36 9.93 -16.58
CA ASP A 353 35.28 9.00 -16.25
C ASP A 353 35.08 8.88 -14.71
N PHE A 354 36.12 9.08 -13.90
CA PHE A 354 36.02 9.05 -12.43
C PHE A 354 35.22 10.22 -11.85
N ILE A 355 35.39 11.43 -12.41
CA ILE A 355 34.54 12.58 -12.04
C ILE A 355 33.12 12.34 -12.51
N CYS A 356 32.94 11.86 -13.75
CA CYS A 356 31.61 11.62 -14.31
C CYS A 356 30.82 10.60 -13.48
N CYS A 357 31.45 9.51 -13.00
CA CYS A 357 30.82 8.59 -12.04
C CYS A 357 30.38 9.29 -10.74
N SER A 358 31.22 10.19 -10.22
CA SER A 358 30.92 10.97 -9.00
C SER A 358 29.74 11.94 -9.21
N LEU A 359 29.67 12.56 -10.39
CA LEU A 359 28.55 13.43 -10.80
C LEU A 359 27.25 12.65 -10.97
N VAL A 360 27.30 11.47 -11.62
CA VAL A 360 26.14 10.58 -11.77
C VAL A 360 25.58 10.18 -10.40
N ASN A 361 26.45 9.79 -9.46
CA ASN A 361 26.04 9.46 -8.10
C ASN A 361 25.46 10.68 -7.35
N MET A 362 26.04 11.87 -7.51
CA MET A 362 25.52 13.10 -6.92
C MET A 362 24.12 13.42 -7.43
N TYR A 363 23.93 13.47 -8.75
CA TYR A 363 22.62 13.73 -9.34
C TYR A 363 21.59 12.65 -9.00
N SER A 364 22.00 11.38 -8.94
CA SER A 364 21.16 10.27 -8.50
C SER A 364 20.64 10.47 -7.08
N LYS A 365 21.52 10.80 -6.11
CA LYS A 365 21.11 11.04 -4.72
C LYS A 365 20.28 12.30 -4.53
N CYS A 366 20.46 13.29 -5.40
CA CYS A 366 19.64 14.51 -5.44
C CYS A 366 18.28 14.32 -6.16
N GLY A 367 17.96 13.13 -6.69
CA GLY A 367 16.69 12.89 -7.38
C GLY A 367 16.61 13.42 -8.82
N LEU A 368 17.73 13.87 -9.41
CA LEU A 368 17.77 14.54 -10.71
C LEU A 368 18.15 13.57 -11.83
N ALA A 369 17.20 12.73 -12.24
CA ALA A 369 17.42 11.67 -13.23
C ALA A 369 17.92 12.20 -14.60
N ASN A 370 17.34 13.30 -15.10
CA ASN A 370 17.71 13.86 -16.40
C ASN A 370 19.15 14.38 -16.43
N ASP A 371 19.59 15.04 -15.35
CA ASP A 371 20.96 15.55 -15.23
C ASP A 371 21.96 14.38 -15.13
N ALA A 372 21.65 13.35 -14.33
CA ALA A 372 22.45 12.12 -14.24
C ALA A 372 22.59 11.45 -15.62
N LEU A 373 21.49 11.35 -16.38
CA LEU A 373 21.48 10.80 -17.73
C LEU A 373 22.32 11.63 -18.70
N SER A 374 22.29 12.96 -18.58
CA SER A 374 23.08 13.86 -19.43
C SER A 374 24.59 13.68 -19.23
N VAL A 375 25.03 13.51 -17.97
CA VAL A 375 26.44 13.23 -17.64
C VAL A 375 26.82 11.84 -18.14
N PHE A 376 25.95 10.84 -17.91
CA PHE A 376 26.18 9.46 -18.32
C PHE A 376 26.41 9.32 -19.84
N LYS A 377 25.61 10.00 -20.66
CA LYS A 377 25.75 9.99 -22.13
C LYS A 377 27.08 10.57 -22.64
N ARG A 378 27.79 11.34 -21.81
CA ARG A 378 29.09 11.95 -22.15
C ARG A 378 30.28 11.07 -21.74
N MET A 379 30.05 10.02 -20.96
CA MET A 379 31.10 9.09 -20.54
C MET A 379 31.59 8.25 -21.71
N ALA A 380 32.90 8.07 -21.82
CA ALA A 380 33.48 7.26 -22.88
C ALA A 380 33.36 5.76 -22.55
N ASN A 381 33.64 5.38 -21.29
CA ASN A 381 33.59 4.01 -20.83
C ASN A 381 32.86 3.91 -19.47
N PRO A 382 31.52 4.02 -19.44
CA PRO A 382 30.77 3.88 -18.20
C PRO A 382 30.94 2.49 -17.58
N ASP A 383 31.32 2.45 -16.31
CA ASP A 383 31.43 1.22 -15.53
C ASP A 383 30.05 0.72 -15.06
N ILE A 384 30.02 -0.50 -14.52
CA ILE A 384 28.78 -1.12 -14.03
C ILE A 384 28.07 -0.29 -12.95
N VAL A 385 28.82 0.48 -12.16
CA VAL A 385 28.27 1.33 -11.10
C VAL A 385 27.52 2.51 -11.72
N ALA A 386 28.09 3.18 -12.72
CA ALA A 386 27.43 4.23 -13.48
C ALA A 386 26.15 3.73 -14.16
N TRP A 387 26.20 2.58 -14.85
CA TRP A 387 25.01 1.95 -15.45
C TRP A 387 23.91 1.66 -14.42
N SER A 388 24.26 0.97 -13.32
CA SER A 388 23.30 0.60 -12.27
C SER A 388 22.69 1.81 -11.56
N THR A 389 23.47 2.87 -11.36
CA THR A 389 23.03 4.10 -10.71
C THR A 389 22.00 4.85 -11.56
N VAL A 390 22.25 5.00 -12.86
CA VAL A 390 21.32 5.69 -13.78
C VAL A 390 20.04 4.89 -13.98
N ILE A 391 20.13 3.57 -14.18
CA ILE A 391 18.94 2.72 -14.32
C ILE A 391 18.06 2.77 -13.06
N SER A 392 18.67 2.75 -11.88
CA SER A 392 17.92 2.78 -10.61
C SER A 392 17.23 4.11 -10.36
N ILE A 393 17.86 5.26 -10.67
CA ILE A 393 17.20 6.57 -10.49
C ILE A 393 16.08 6.79 -11.50
N LEU A 394 16.23 6.29 -12.74
CA LEU A 394 15.17 6.36 -13.75
C LEU A 394 13.94 5.55 -13.33
N ASP A 395 14.13 4.35 -12.78
CA ASP A 395 13.05 3.54 -12.20
C ASP A 395 12.35 4.29 -11.04
N GLN A 396 13.12 4.81 -10.09
CA GLN A 396 12.59 5.55 -8.93
C GLN A 396 11.80 6.81 -9.31
N GLN A 397 12.15 7.47 -10.42
CA GLN A 397 11.45 8.65 -10.92
C GLN A 397 10.34 8.31 -11.93
N GLY A 398 10.02 7.02 -12.14
CA GLY A 398 8.96 6.57 -13.05
C GLY A 398 9.30 6.67 -14.54
N GLN A 399 10.55 7.01 -14.89
CA GLN A 399 11.07 7.03 -16.27
C GLN A 399 11.45 5.61 -16.74
N ARG A 400 10.44 4.73 -16.73
CA ARG A 400 10.61 3.27 -16.90
C ARG A 400 11.08 2.88 -18.31
N LYS A 401 10.65 3.63 -19.34
CA LYS A 401 11.03 3.35 -20.73
C LYS A 401 12.52 3.60 -20.94
N GLU A 402 13.02 4.72 -20.43
CA GLU A 402 14.41 5.13 -20.50
C GLU A 402 15.32 4.14 -19.74
N ALA A 403 14.87 3.62 -18.59
CA ALA A 403 15.57 2.58 -17.84
C ALA A 403 15.76 1.29 -18.65
N VAL A 404 14.70 0.86 -19.35
CA VAL A 404 14.72 -0.32 -20.24
C VAL A 404 15.62 -0.10 -21.46
N GLU A 405 15.55 1.07 -22.10
CA GLU A 405 16.42 1.42 -23.23
C GLU A 405 17.90 1.42 -22.86
N LEU A 406 18.25 1.98 -21.69
CA LEU A 406 19.63 1.96 -21.20
C LEU A 406 20.12 0.55 -20.89
N PHE A 407 19.27 -0.34 -20.40
CA PHE A 407 19.68 -1.73 -20.20
C PHE A 407 19.98 -2.45 -21.51
N HIS A 408 19.21 -2.17 -22.57
CA HIS A 408 19.54 -2.67 -23.91
C HIS A 408 20.89 -2.15 -24.38
N LEU A 409 21.19 -0.86 -24.17
CA LEU A 409 22.49 -0.28 -24.49
C LEU A 409 23.62 -0.92 -23.69
N MET A 410 23.44 -1.10 -22.37
CA MET A 410 24.39 -1.78 -21.48
C MET A 410 24.77 -3.17 -21.99
N ARG A 411 23.76 -3.95 -22.41
CA ARG A 411 23.96 -5.29 -22.96
C ARG A 411 24.68 -5.26 -24.31
N ASN A 412 24.36 -4.31 -25.18
CA ASN A 412 25.02 -4.15 -26.48
C ASN A 412 26.49 -3.71 -26.32
N SER A 413 26.80 -2.96 -25.27
CA SER A 413 28.17 -2.58 -24.88
C SER A 413 28.95 -3.73 -24.21
N GLY A 414 28.34 -4.90 -24.02
CA GLY A 414 29.00 -6.07 -23.41
C GLY A 414 29.17 -5.99 -21.89
N VAL A 415 28.57 -5.01 -21.22
CA VAL A 415 28.66 -4.86 -19.76
C VAL A 415 27.64 -5.79 -19.10
N ARG A 416 28.10 -6.66 -18.20
CA ARG A 416 27.24 -7.59 -17.47
C ARG A 416 26.45 -6.85 -16.38
N PRO A 417 25.12 -7.01 -16.28
CA PRO A 417 24.34 -6.41 -15.20
C PRO A 417 24.64 -7.07 -13.85
N ASN A 418 24.51 -6.31 -12.77
CA ASN A 418 24.55 -6.81 -11.38
C ASN A 418 23.15 -6.98 -10.81
N GLN A 419 23.06 -7.49 -9.57
CA GLN A 419 21.80 -7.72 -8.85
C GLN A 419 20.94 -6.46 -8.72
N PHE A 420 21.55 -5.29 -8.51
CA PHE A 420 20.84 -4.03 -8.36
C PHE A 420 20.26 -3.54 -9.70
N THR A 421 21.03 -3.66 -10.79
CA THR A 421 20.54 -3.38 -12.14
C THR A 421 19.33 -4.25 -12.46
N LEU A 422 19.40 -5.56 -12.20
CA LEU A 422 18.31 -6.48 -12.52
C LEU A 422 17.06 -6.20 -11.67
N ALA A 423 17.21 -5.93 -10.38
CA ALA A 423 16.07 -5.63 -9.51
C ALA A 423 15.33 -4.34 -9.92
N SER A 424 16.06 -3.24 -10.17
CA SER A 424 15.49 -1.99 -10.67
C SER A 424 14.83 -2.18 -12.05
N LEU A 425 15.39 -3.05 -12.89
CA LEU A 425 14.81 -3.32 -14.21
C LEU A 425 13.56 -4.19 -14.15
N ILE A 426 13.51 -5.17 -13.24
CA ILE A 426 12.32 -5.98 -12.98
C ILE A 426 11.19 -5.05 -12.52
N SER A 427 11.46 -4.15 -11.57
CA SER A 427 10.52 -3.12 -11.12
C SER A 427 10.01 -2.27 -12.29
N ALA A 428 10.91 -1.66 -13.07
CA ALA A 428 10.55 -0.82 -14.21
C ALA A 428 9.72 -1.57 -15.27
N ALA A 429 10.10 -2.81 -15.60
CA ALA A 429 9.41 -3.64 -16.58
C ALA A 429 8.03 -4.10 -16.08
N THR A 430 7.91 -4.39 -14.78
CA THR A 430 6.67 -4.77 -14.11
C THR A 430 5.63 -3.64 -14.19
N ASP A 431 6.08 -2.40 -14.15
CA ASP A 431 5.21 -1.24 -14.30
C ASP A 431 4.84 -0.90 -15.75
N LEU A 432 5.64 -1.34 -16.72
CA LEU A 432 5.30 -1.22 -18.15
C LEU A 432 4.24 -2.24 -18.61
N GLY A 433 3.96 -3.26 -17.80
CA GLY A 433 2.89 -4.23 -18.06
C GLY A 433 3.24 -5.34 -19.07
N ASP A 434 4.51 -5.50 -19.44
CA ASP A 434 4.94 -6.56 -20.37
C ASP A 434 5.52 -7.78 -19.63
N LEU A 435 4.67 -8.80 -19.42
CA LEU A 435 5.06 -10.05 -18.77
C LEU A 435 6.13 -10.83 -19.58
N SER A 436 6.09 -10.76 -20.92
CA SER A 436 7.02 -11.49 -21.77
C SER A 436 8.45 -10.95 -21.64
N TYR A 437 8.57 -9.61 -21.59
CA TYR A 437 9.83 -8.94 -21.34
C TYR A 437 10.36 -9.22 -19.94
N CYS A 438 9.49 -9.18 -18.92
CA CYS A 438 9.79 -9.57 -17.55
C CYS A 438 10.35 -10.99 -17.43
N GLN A 439 9.75 -11.97 -18.12
CA GLN A 439 10.25 -13.34 -18.19
C GLN A 439 11.62 -13.43 -18.87
N SER A 440 11.88 -12.58 -19.87
CA SER A 440 13.21 -12.50 -20.51
C SER A 440 14.28 -11.97 -19.54
N ILE A 441 13.92 -11.04 -18.64
CA ILE A 441 14.81 -10.54 -17.57
C ILE A 441 15.05 -11.63 -16.53
N HIS A 442 14.03 -12.41 -16.15
CA HIS A 442 14.20 -13.57 -15.28
C HIS A 442 15.18 -14.60 -15.89
N ALA A 443 15.03 -14.93 -17.17
CA ALA A 443 15.99 -15.80 -17.87
C ALA A 443 17.40 -15.20 -17.92
N CYS A 444 17.51 -13.87 -18.02
CA CYS A 444 18.78 -13.14 -17.94
C CYS A 444 19.43 -13.27 -16.55
N ALA A 445 18.65 -13.12 -15.47
CA ALA A 445 19.10 -13.32 -14.10
C ALA A 445 19.64 -14.74 -13.88
N TYR A 446 18.90 -15.76 -14.34
CA TYR A 446 19.33 -17.16 -14.28
C TYR A 446 20.61 -17.42 -15.08
N LYS A 447 20.71 -16.88 -16.32
CA LYS A 447 21.91 -17.00 -17.17
C LYS A 447 23.15 -16.44 -16.49
N PHE A 448 22.99 -15.39 -15.68
CA PHE A 448 24.08 -14.75 -14.96
C PHE A 448 24.23 -15.26 -13.52
N GLY A 449 23.55 -16.31 -13.09
CA GLY A 449 23.77 -16.89 -11.76
C GLY A 449 23.25 -16.05 -10.59
N TYR A 450 22.24 -15.20 -10.82
CA TYR A 450 21.64 -14.34 -9.78
C TYR A 450 20.37 -14.93 -9.16
N GLU A 451 20.07 -16.21 -9.40
CA GLU A 451 18.91 -16.91 -8.83
C GLU A 451 18.99 -17.11 -7.30
N SER A 452 20.19 -17.03 -6.74
CA SER A 452 20.43 -17.14 -5.30
C SER A 452 20.45 -15.79 -4.58
N GLU A 453 20.36 -14.67 -5.31
CA GLU A 453 20.35 -13.34 -4.72
C GLU A 453 18.95 -12.94 -4.26
N ASP A 454 18.79 -12.71 -2.95
CA ASP A 454 17.50 -12.39 -2.31
C ASP A 454 16.83 -11.15 -2.95
N ILE A 455 17.60 -10.12 -3.28
CA ILE A 455 17.11 -8.88 -3.90
C ILE A 455 16.45 -9.14 -5.26
N VAL A 456 17.05 -10.00 -6.09
CA VAL A 456 16.53 -10.31 -7.43
C VAL A 456 15.32 -11.24 -7.29
N SER A 457 15.39 -12.25 -6.43
CA SER A 457 14.30 -13.19 -6.19
C SER A 457 13.06 -12.49 -5.62
N ASN A 458 13.22 -11.58 -4.66
CA ASN A 458 12.13 -10.79 -4.10
C ASN A 458 11.46 -9.90 -5.17
N ALA A 459 12.25 -9.26 -6.04
CA ALA A 459 11.72 -8.48 -7.16
C ALA A 459 10.96 -9.36 -8.17
N LEU A 460 11.47 -10.55 -8.48
CA LEU A 460 10.80 -11.52 -9.36
C LEU A 460 9.48 -12.03 -8.76
N ILE A 461 9.43 -12.31 -7.45
CA ILE A 461 8.20 -12.71 -6.77
C ILE A 461 7.17 -11.58 -6.90
N ALA A 462 7.53 -10.35 -6.53
CA ALA A 462 6.62 -9.20 -6.61
C ALA A 462 6.10 -8.97 -8.05
N MET A 463 6.97 -9.08 -9.04
CA MET A 463 6.63 -9.03 -10.46
C MET A 463 5.58 -10.08 -10.83
N TYR A 464 5.86 -11.38 -10.57
CA TYR A 464 4.93 -12.45 -10.92
C TYR A 464 3.59 -12.31 -10.20
N ILE A 465 3.61 -11.87 -8.95
CA ILE A 465 2.41 -11.60 -8.17
C ILE A 465 1.57 -10.48 -8.79
N LYS A 466 2.19 -9.37 -9.22
CA LYS A 466 1.48 -8.26 -9.87
C LYS A 466 0.81 -8.66 -11.19
N PHE A 467 1.40 -9.61 -11.92
CA PHE A 467 0.81 -10.17 -13.15
C PHE A 467 -0.18 -11.32 -12.88
N HIS A 468 -0.61 -11.54 -11.63
CA HIS A 468 -1.47 -12.66 -11.21
C HIS A 468 -0.89 -14.07 -11.55
N ALA A 469 0.42 -14.15 -11.82
CA ALA A 469 1.14 -15.39 -12.13
C ALA A 469 1.71 -16.05 -10.86
N ILE A 470 0.84 -16.31 -9.89
CA ILE A 470 1.20 -16.69 -8.52
C ILE A 470 2.02 -17.98 -8.45
N TYR A 471 1.72 -18.96 -9.32
CA TYR A 471 2.45 -20.21 -9.38
C TYR A 471 3.94 -20.00 -9.70
N GLU A 472 4.27 -19.09 -10.62
CA GLU A 472 5.66 -18.77 -10.95
C GLU A 472 6.35 -18.01 -9.81
N GLY A 473 5.64 -17.08 -9.15
CA GLY A 473 6.13 -16.45 -7.93
C GLY A 473 6.45 -17.45 -6.82
N TYR A 474 5.57 -18.44 -6.60
CA TYR A 474 5.78 -19.51 -5.63
C TYR A 474 6.96 -20.42 -6.00
N ARG A 475 7.20 -20.65 -7.30
CA ARG A 475 8.38 -21.39 -7.78
C ARG A 475 9.68 -20.67 -7.48
N VAL A 476 9.74 -19.36 -7.74
CA VAL A 476 10.91 -18.54 -7.39
C VAL A 476 11.15 -18.60 -5.88
N PHE A 477 10.10 -18.40 -5.07
CA PHE A 477 10.18 -18.46 -3.61
C PHE A 477 10.73 -19.79 -3.07
N ASN A 478 10.32 -20.92 -3.66
CA ASN A 478 10.81 -22.23 -3.25
C ASN A 478 12.26 -22.51 -3.68
N ALA A 479 12.72 -21.87 -4.76
CA ALA A 479 14.09 -21.99 -5.24
C ALA A 479 15.10 -21.17 -4.41
N MET A 480 14.62 -20.19 -3.61
CA MET A 480 15.48 -19.38 -2.75
C MET A 480 16.17 -20.23 -1.67
N ALA A 481 17.49 -20.05 -1.53
CA ALA A 481 18.30 -20.74 -0.52
C ALA A 481 18.12 -20.13 0.89
N HIS A 482 17.93 -18.82 0.94
CA HIS A 482 17.62 -18.06 2.14
C HIS A 482 16.35 -17.25 1.87
N ARG A 483 15.46 -17.17 2.86
CA ARG A 483 14.21 -16.40 2.74
C ARG A 483 14.18 -15.39 3.86
N ASP A 484 13.75 -14.18 3.57
CA ASP A 484 13.55 -13.13 4.54
C ASP A 484 12.07 -12.73 4.62
N VAL A 485 11.74 -11.83 5.55
CA VAL A 485 10.36 -11.32 5.72
C VAL A 485 9.88 -10.63 4.44
N VAL A 486 10.78 -10.07 3.63
CA VAL A 486 10.44 -9.43 2.35
C VAL A 486 9.98 -10.46 1.33
N SER A 487 10.64 -11.63 1.24
CA SER A 487 10.21 -12.75 0.39
C SER A 487 8.79 -13.21 0.73
N TRP A 488 8.49 -13.38 2.01
CA TRP A 488 7.16 -13.78 2.49
C TRP A 488 6.10 -12.73 2.19
N ASN A 489 6.40 -11.45 2.43
CA ASN A 489 5.48 -10.35 2.18
C ASN A 489 5.21 -10.15 0.69
N ALA A 490 6.25 -10.26 -0.15
CA ALA A 490 6.11 -10.20 -1.60
C ALA A 490 5.12 -11.28 -2.09
N LEU A 491 5.27 -12.51 -1.60
CA LEU A 491 4.38 -13.61 -1.94
C LEU A 491 2.97 -13.45 -1.35
N LEU A 492 2.85 -13.04 -0.08
CA LEU A 492 1.56 -12.82 0.61
C LEU A 492 0.72 -11.72 -0.03
N SER A 493 1.37 -10.71 -0.62
CA SER A 493 0.68 -9.58 -1.25
C SER A 493 -0.25 -9.98 -2.40
N GLY A 494 -0.04 -11.15 -3.01
CA GLY A 494 -0.82 -11.64 -4.15
C GLY A 494 -2.14 -12.34 -3.82
N PHE A 495 -2.41 -12.65 -2.55
CA PHE A 495 -3.60 -13.43 -2.18
C PHE A 495 -4.78 -12.54 -1.78
N HIS A 496 -5.20 -11.64 -2.67
CA HIS A 496 -6.31 -10.72 -2.42
C HIS A 496 -7.57 -10.96 -3.26
N ASP A 497 -7.51 -11.79 -4.31
CA ASP A 497 -8.68 -12.09 -5.16
C ASP A 497 -9.49 -13.29 -4.62
N ASP A 498 -10.80 -13.32 -4.89
CA ASP A 498 -11.76 -14.27 -4.28
C ASP A 498 -11.39 -15.74 -4.56
N GLU A 499 -10.83 -16.06 -5.73
CA GLU A 499 -10.49 -17.44 -6.12
C GLU A 499 -9.30 -18.04 -5.34
N ILE A 500 -8.35 -17.20 -4.92
CA ILE A 500 -7.01 -17.60 -4.45
C ILE A 500 -6.72 -17.14 -3.02
N SER A 501 -7.54 -16.24 -2.47
CA SER A 501 -7.39 -15.68 -1.12
C SER A 501 -7.30 -16.76 -0.04
N ASN A 502 -7.88 -17.95 -0.26
CA ASN A 502 -7.82 -19.08 0.67
C ASN A 502 -6.39 -19.61 0.96
N GLN A 503 -5.41 -19.30 0.11
CA GLN A 503 -4.01 -19.70 0.31
C GLN A 503 -3.26 -18.74 1.24
N GLY A 504 -3.67 -17.47 1.33
CA GLY A 504 -3.05 -16.46 2.19
C GLY A 504 -2.93 -16.91 3.66
N PRO A 505 -4.03 -17.36 4.31
CA PRO A 505 -3.99 -17.92 5.67
C PRO A 505 -3.07 -19.13 5.85
N LYS A 506 -2.91 -19.98 4.81
CA LYS A 506 -2.02 -21.14 4.88
C LYS A 506 -0.56 -20.68 4.81
N LEU A 507 -0.24 -19.76 3.92
CA LEU A 507 1.10 -19.21 3.78
C LEU A 507 1.52 -18.42 5.03
N PHE A 508 0.60 -17.64 5.62
CA PHE A 508 0.86 -16.94 6.88
C PHE A 508 1.16 -17.91 8.04
N LYS A 509 0.40 -19.02 8.14
CA LYS A 509 0.70 -20.07 9.13
C LYS A 509 2.06 -20.73 8.87
N HIS A 510 2.44 -20.92 7.62
CA HIS A 510 3.73 -21.49 7.24
C HIS A 510 4.89 -20.56 7.62
N MET A 511 4.78 -19.26 7.34
CA MET A 511 5.73 -18.22 7.77
C MET A 511 5.96 -18.26 9.30
N LEU A 512 4.88 -18.35 10.07
CA LEU A 512 4.95 -18.43 11.53
C LEU A 512 5.59 -19.74 12.02
N ALA A 513 5.31 -20.86 11.36
CA ALA A 513 5.89 -22.16 11.70
C ALA A 513 7.40 -22.22 11.41
N GLU A 514 7.89 -21.52 10.39
CA GLU A 514 9.32 -21.34 10.12
C GLU A 514 10.01 -20.31 11.06
N GLY A 515 9.25 -19.67 11.96
CA GLY A 515 9.80 -18.78 12.99
C GLY A 515 9.98 -17.32 12.56
N PHE A 516 9.44 -16.91 11.41
CA PHE A 516 9.49 -15.52 10.96
C PHE A 516 8.48 -14.65 11.73
N ARG A 517 8.93 -13.49 12.22
CA ARG A 517 8.06 -12.51 12.87
C ARG A 517 7.31 -11.67 11.83
N PRO A 518 5.97 -11.59 11.89
CA PRO A 518 5.20 -10.68 11.05
C PRO A 518 5.58 -9.22 11.29
N ASN A 519 5.58 -8.42 10.23
CA ASN A 519 5.67 -6.97 10.32
C ASN A 519 4.36 -6.32 9.85
N MET A 520 4.35 -4.98 9.83
CA MET A 520 3.21 -4.18 9.38
C MET A 520 2.66 -4.62 8.01
N TYR A 521 3.53 -4.79 7.02
CA TYR A 521 3.13 -5.25 5.68
C TYR A 521 2.54 -6.65 5.69
N THR A 522 3.08 -7.56 6.50
CA THR A 522 2.53 -8.91 6.67
C THR A 522 1.08 -8.86 7.16
N PHE A 523 0.80 -8.03 8.17
CA PHE A 523 -0.54 -7.89 8.73
C PHE A 523 -1.51 -7.27 7.73
N ILE A 524 -1.12 -6.23 7.00
CA ILE A 524 -1.96 -5.61 5.97
C ILE A 524 -2.35 -6.63 4.89
N SER A 525 -1.37 -7.40 4.36
CA SER A 525 -1.63 -8.40 3.33
C SER A 525 -2.56 -9.51 3.81
N ILE A 526 -2.36 -10.05 5.02
CA ILE A 526 -3.22 -11.12 5.53
C ILE A 526 -4.62 -10.63 5.91
N LEU A 527 -4.76 -9.40 6.41
CA LEU A 527 -6.07 -8.80 6.70
C LEU A 527 -6.86 -8.55 5.43
N ARG A 528 -6.20 -8.10 4.35
CA ARG A 528 -6.81 -7.98 3.01
C ARG A 528 -7.33 -9.35 2.52
N SER A 529 -6.52 -10.40 2.67
CA SER A 529 -6.94 -11.77 2.35
C SER A 529 -8.14 -12.24 3.20
N CYS A 530 -8.21 -11.87 4.49
CA CYS A 530 -9.37 -12.16 5.34
C CYS A 530 -10.63 -11.40 4.91
N SER A 531 -10.46 -10.16 4.45
CA SER A 531 -11.52 -9.27 3.95
C SER A 531 -12.19 -9.90 2.72
N SER A 532 -11.42 -10.36 1.73
CA SER A 532 -11.94 -11.04 0.53
C SER A 532 -12.60 -12.40 0.85
N LEU A 533 -12.12 -13.11 1.87
CA LEU A 533 -12.70 -14.40 2.30
C LEU A 533 -13.94 -14.25 3.20
N PHE A 534 -14.28 -13.04 3.64
CA PHE A 534 -15.27 -12.79 4.69
C PHE A 534 -15.03 -13.63 5.97
N ASN A 535 -13.77 -13.96 6.27
CA ASN A 535 -13.40 -14.88 7.35
C ASN A 535 -13.09 -14.16 8.66
N VAL A 536 -14.14 -13.66 9.32
CA VAL A 536 -14.04 -12.92 10.59
C VAL A 536 -13.33 -13.70 11.69
N LYS A 537 -13.48 -15.04 11.73
CA LYS A 537 -12.88 -15.88 12.78
C LYS A 537 -11.36 -15.89 12.70
N PHE A 538 -10.81 -16.02 11.48
CA PHE A 538 -9.37 -15.96 11.29
C PHE A 538 -8.86 -14.51 11.42
N GLY A 539 -9.61 -13.53 10.91
CA GLY A 539 -9.32 -12.10 11.11
C GLY A 539 -9.17 -11.70 12.58
N LYS A 540 -10.04 -12.20 13.48
CA LYS A 540 -9.91 -11.98 14.94
C LYS A 540 -8.62 -12.59 15.52
N GLN A 541 -8.16 -13.73 15.01
CA GLN A 541 -6.88 -14.32 15.43
C GLN A 541 -5.69 -13.47 15.00
N VAL A 542 -5.72 -12.95 13.76
CA VAL A 542 -4.73 -12.02 13.25
C VAL A 542 -4.72 -10.73 14.07
N HIS A 543 -5.89 -10.15 14.36
CA HIS A 543 -6.01 -8.94 15.19
C HIS A 543 -5.43 -9.17 16.60
N ALA A 544 -5.69 -10.33 17.22
CA ALA A 544 -5.05 -10.66 18.50
C ALA A 544 -3.52 -10.73 18.40
N HIS A 545 -2.98 -11.17 17.26
CA HIS A 545 -1.54 -11.17 16.99
C HIS A 545 -1.00 -9.74 16.81
N VAL A 546 -1.69 -8.89 16.07
CA VAL A 546 -1.37 -7.44 15.92
C VAL A 546 -1.23 -6.78 17.29
N ILE A 547 -2.15 -7.07 18.22
CA ILE A 547 -2.09 -6.53 19.59
C ILE A 547 -0.85 -7.07 20.34
N LYS A 548 -0.55 -8.36 20.22
CA LYS A 548 0.62 -8.98 20.89
C LYS A 548 1.97 -8.42 20.41
N GLU A 549 2.06 -8.02 19.15
CA GLU A 549 3.28 -7.41 18.58
C GLU A 549 3.29 -5.87 18.70
N ASN A 550 2.43 -5.28 19.54
CA ASN A 550 2.33 -3.83 19.81
C ASN A 550 2.00 -2.95 18.59
N PHE A 551 1.27 -3.49 17.60
CA PHE A 551 0.82 -2.76 16.42
C PHE A 551 -0.63 -2.24 16.53
N ALA A 552 -1.23 -2.28 17.72
CA ALA A 552 -2.65 -1.97 17.92
C ALA A 552 -3.04 -0.50 17.63
N TYR A 553 -2.07 0.42 17.67
CA TYR A 553 -2.25 1.86 17.45
C TYR A 553 -1.73 2.32 16.08
N ASP A 554 -1.20 1.41 15.26
CA ASP A 554 -0.70 1.73 13.93
C ASP A 554 -1.88 2.09 13.00
N GLY A 555 -1.85 3.30 12.44
CA GLY A 555 -2.94 3.82 11.60
C GLY A 555 -3.22 2.96 10.37
N TYR A 556 -2.20 2.44 9.70
CA TYR A 556 -2.37 1.66 8.48
C TYR A 556 -2.93 0.26 8.78
N ILE A 557 -2.46 -0.40 9.84
CA ILE A 557 -2.99 -1.70 10.26
C ILE A 557 -4.42 -1.53 10.81
N GLY A 558 -4.67 -0.49 11.59
CA GLY A 558 -6.02 -0.20 12.10
C GLY A 558 -7.01 0.06 10.97
N THR A 559 -6.61 0.80 9.94
CA THR A 559 -7.37 0.96 8.71
C THR A 559 -7.65 -0.38 8.00
N ALA A 560 -6.66 -1.26 7.87
CA ALA A 560 -6.84 -2.59 7.28
C ALA A 560 -7.76 -3.50 8.13
N LEU A 561 -7.72 -3.36 9.46
CA LEU A 561 -8.61 -4.05 10.39
C LEU A 561 -10.05 -3.57 10.25
N ILE A 562 -10.27 -2.25 10.15
CA ILE A 562 -11.58 -1.64 9.91
C ILE A 562 -12.17 -2.18 8.60
N ASP A 563 -11.41 -2.18 7.50
CA ASP A 563 -11.89 -2.74 6.21
C ASP A 563 -12.26 -4.24 6.35
N MET A 564 -11.40 -5.03 6.98
CA MET A 564 -11.64 -6.46 7.18
C MET A 564 -12.92 -6.73 7.99
N TYR A 565 -13.10 -6.04 9.13
CA TYR A 565 -14.30 -6.19 9.94
C TYR A 565 -15.55 -5.66 9.26
N ALA A 566 -15.45 -4.54 8.54
CA ALA A 566 -16.54 -3.93 7.79
C ALA A 566 -17.05 -4.89 6.70
N LYS A 567 -16.15 -5.43 5.85
CA LYS A 567 -16.56 -6.40 4.82
C LYS A 567 -17.14 -7.68 5.42
N CYS A 568 -16.64 -8.12 6.57
CA CYS A 568 -17.19 -9.26 7.29
C CYS A 568 -18.52 -8.99 8.04
N GLY A 569 -19.07 -7.77 7.96
CA GLY A 569 -20.31 -7.37 8.64
C GLY A 569 -20.21 -7.21 10.16
N ALA A 570 -18.99 -7.18 10.71
CA ALA A 570 -18.74 -7.11 12.15
C ALA A 570 -18.58 -5.65 12.63
N LEU A 571 -19.64 -4.84 12.48
CA LEU A 571 -19.60 -3.39 12.72
C LEU A 571 -19.23 -3.00 14.17
N GLU A 572 -19.57 -3.82 15.16
CA GLU A 572 -19.17 -3.57 16.55
C GLU A 572 -17.65 -3.59 16.73
N ASP A 573 -16.96 -4.53 16.07
CA ASP A 573 -15.50 -4.60 16.09
C ASP A 573 -14.88 -3.42 15.33
N VAL A 574 -15.56 -2.89 14.30
CA VAL A 574 -15.14 -1.67 13.58
C VAL A 574 -15.12 -0.46 14.51
N GLU A 575 -16.20 -0.24 15.29
CA GLU A 575 -16.27 0.86 16.28
C GLU A 575 -15.13 0.76 17.31
N VAL A 576 -14.81 -0.44 17.78
CA VAL A 576 -13.73 -0.68 18.75
C VAL A 576 -12.35 -0.36 18.16
N VAL A 577 -12.06 -0.81 16.94
CA VAL A 577 -10.76 -0.53 16.29
C VAL A 577 -10.63 0.95 15.99
N PHE A 578 -11.68 1.57 15.43
CA PHE A 578 -11.70 2.99 15.10
C PHE A 578 -11.50 3.88 16.33
N GLY A 579 -12.12 3.52 17.46
CA GLY A 579 -11.96 4.24 18.73
C GLY A 579 -10.55 4.18 19.32
N ARG A 580 -9.72 3.21 18.93
CA ARG A 580 -8.34 3.05 19.40
C ARG A 580 -7.29 3.77 18.55
N LEU A 581 -7.66 4.28 17.38
CA LEU A 581 -6.74 5.01 16.50
C LEU A 581 -6.45 6.41 17.07
N ASP A 582 -5.17 6.71 17.28
CA ASP A 582 -4.69 8.03 17.75
C ASP A 582 -4.93 9.11 16.68
N GLU A 583 -4.56 8.81 15.43
CA GLU A 583 -4.85 9.63 14.26
C GLU A 583 -5.76 8.86 13.29
N LYS A 584 -6.88 9.50 12.91
CA LYS A 584 -7.87 8.94 11.99
C LYS A 584 -7.70 9.62 10.64
N ASP A 585 -7.15 8.91 9.68
CA ASP A 585 -7.01 9.42 8.32
C ASP A 585 -8.35 9.41 7.57
N ILE A 586 -8.37 10.04 6.40
CA ILE A 586 -9.55 10.11 5.54
C ILE A 586 -10.06 8.72 5.15
N PHE A 587 -9.16 7.73 5.03
CA PHE A 587 -9.50 6.38 4.60
C PHE A 587 -10.26 5.64 5.72
N ALA A 588 -9.80 5.71 6.97
CA ALA A 588 -10.49 5.14 8.12
C ALA A 588 -11.92 5.68 8.25
N TRP A 589 -12.09 7.00 8.06
CA TRP A 589 -13.41 7.63 8.01
C TRP A 589 -14.27 7.14 6.85
N THR A 590 -13.69 7.06 5.64
CA THR A 590 -14.39 6.60 4.43
C THR A 590 -14.91 5.17 4.60
N VAL A 591 -14.06 4.25 5.11
CA VAL A 591 -14.44 2.85 5.36
C VAL A 591 -15.52 2.76 6.44
N LEU A 592 -15.42 3.51 7.53
CA LEU A 592 -16.45 3.53 8.57
C LEU A 592 -17.81 3.99 8.01
N ILE A 593 -17.84 5.12 7.31
CA ILE A 593 -19.07 5.70 6.76
C ILE A 593 -19.69 4.77 5.70
N SER A 594 -18.87 4.25 4.78
CA SER A 594 -19.32 3.30 3.75
C SER A 594 -19.86 2.01 4.35
N SER A 595 -19.24 1.50 5.43
CA SER A 595 -19.71 0.28 6.10
C SER A 595 -21.10 0.46 6.72
N TYR A 596 -21.37 1.60 7.37
CA TYR A 596 -22.71 1.91 7.88
C TYR A 596 -23.73 2.13 6.76
N SER A 597 -23.32 2.82 5.69
CA SER A 597 -24.15 3.05 4.51
C SER A 597 -24.57 1.73 3.85
N GLN A 598 -23.66 0.76 3.74
CA GLN A 598 -23.93 -0.57 3.17
C GLN A 598 -24.75 -1.48 4.09
N ALA A 599 -24.71 -1.27 5.40
CA ALA A 599 -25.48 -2.03 6.38
C ALA A 599 -26.87 -1.42 6.66
N ASP A 600 -27.36 -0.55 5.78
CA ASP A 600 -28.62 0.21 5.91
C ASP A 600 -28.73 1.03 7.21
N GLN A 601 -27.59 1.40 7.82
CA GLN A 601 -27.51 2.25 9.01
C GLN A 601 -27.18 3.70 8.63
N GLY A 602 -27.99 4.28 7.73
CA GLY A 602 -27.74 5.60 7.15
C GLY A 602 -27.63 6.74 8.18
N GLU A 603 -28.37 6.66 9.29
CA GLU A 603 -28.28 7.64 10.39
C GLU A 603 -26.89 7.65 11.06
N LYS A 604 -26.31 6.47 11.31
CA LYS A 604 -24.96 6.36 11.87
C LYS A 604 -23.91 6.88 10.90
N ALA A 605 -24.05 6.56 9.60
CA ALA A 605 -23.16 7.09 8.57
C ALA A 605 -23.16 8.63 8.56
N ALA A 606 -24.34 9.26 8.63
CA ALA A 606 -24.47 10.72 8.72
C ALA A 606 -23.87 11.30 10.01
N CYS A 607 -24.01 10.60 11.15
CA CYS A 607 -23.37 11.00 12.41
C CYS A 607 -21.84 10.97 12.30
N CYS A 608 -21.27 9.88 11.76
CA CYS A 608 -19.83 9.76 11.53
C CYS A 608 -19.31 10.84 10.58
N PHE A 609 -20.03 11.13 9.50
CA PHE A 609 -19.69 12.21 8.58
C PHE A 609 -19.65 13.59 9.26
N ASN A 610 -20.64 13.88 10.10
CA ASN A 610 -20.65 15.12 10.87
C ASN A 610 -19.50 15.19 11.88
N GLN A 611 -19.11 14.05 12.48
CA GLN A 611 -17.95 13.98 13.36
C GLN A 611 -16.64 14.21 12.61
N MET A 612 -16.43 13.54 11.46
CA MET A 612 -15.28 13.72 10.58
C MET A 612 -15.03 15.21 10.26
N ARG A 613 -16.11 15.94 9.91
CA ARG A 613 -16.04 17.38 9.62
C ARG A 613 -15.72 18.23 10.84
N ARG A 614 -16.23 17.87 12.03
CA ARG A 614 -15.92 18.56 13.29
C ARG A 614 -14.45 18.37 13.69
N GLU A 615 -13.86 17.24 13.33
CA GLU A 615 -12.43 16.94 13.52
C GLU A 615 -11.54 17.58 12.44
N GLY A 616 -12.13 18.32 11.48
CA GLY A 616 -11.39 19.08 10.47
C GLY A 616 -10.88 18.23 9.30
N VAL A 617 -11.40 17.00 9.13
CA VAL A 617 -11.06 16.13 8.00
C VAL A 617 -12.03 16.41 6.86
N GLU A 618 -11.50 16.87 5.72
CA GLU A 618 -12.30 17.13 4.51
C GLU A 618 -12.67 15.81 3.82
N PRO A 619 -13.94 15.63 3.40
CA PRO A 619 -14.38 14.42 2.72
C PRO A 619 -13.89 14.37 1.27
N ASN A 620 -13.56 13.16 0.80
CA ASN A 620 -13.28 12.88 -0.61
C ASN A 620 -14.55 12.40 -1.33
N GLU A 621 -14.42 12.19 -2.65
CA GLU A 621 -15.45 11.68 -3.55
C GLU A 621 -16.12 10.39 -3.03
N PHE A 622 -15.33 9.44 -2.53
CA PHE A 622 -15.83 8.18 -1.98
C PHE A 622 -16.64 8.36 -0.69
N THR A 623 -16.20 9.27 0.17
CA THR A 623 -16.93 9.63 1.40
C THR A 623 -18.26 10.28 1.07
N LEU A 624 -18.26 11.25 0.16
CA LEU A 624 -19.46 11.97 -0.27
C LEU A 624 -20.48 11.03 -0.89
N ALA A 625 -20.07 10.17 -1.83
CA ALA A 625 -20.94 9.18 -2.44
C ALA A 625 -21.51 8.18 -1.41
N SER A 626 -20.72 7.77 -0.41
CA SER A 626 -21.19 6.90 0.68
C SER A 626 -22.23 7.58 1.57
N CYS A 627 -22.07 8.89 1.84
CA CYS A 627 -23.04 9.68 2.58
C CYS A 627 -24.34 9.91 1.79
N LEU A 628 -24.22 10.19 0.48
CA LEU A 628 -25.38 10.31 -0.41
C LEU A 628 -26.19 9.01 -0.46
N ARG A 629 -25.50 7.86 -0.54
CA ARG A 629 -26.13 6.54 -0.42
C ARG A 629 -26.82 6.34 0.93
N ALA A 630 -26.20 6.77 2.03
CA ALA A 630 -26.83 6.70 3.34
C ALA A 630 -28.14 7.51 3.38
N CYS A 631 -28.19 8.67 2.72
CA CYS A 631 -29.41 9.46 2.58
C CYS A 631 -30.51 8.74 1.78
N THR A 632 -30.17 7.89 0.80
CA THR A 632 -31.16 7.16 0.00
C THR A 632 -31.87 6.06 0.80
N GLY A 633 -31.13 5.40 1.70
CA GLY A 633 -31.65 4.36 2.59
C GLY A 633 -32.67 4.90 3.59
N VAL A 634 -32.41 6.07 4.17
CA VAL A 634 -33.35 6.74 5.11
C VAL A 634 -34.36 7.67 4.40
N ALA A 635 -34.26 7.79 3.07
CA ALA A 635 -35.04 8.71 2.24
C ALA A 635 -35.00 10.19 2.74
N SER A 636 -33.83 10.66 3.16
CA SER A 636 -33.63 12.02 3.70
C SER A 636 -33.17 12.99 2.60
N LEU A 637 -34.14 13.65 1.96
CA LEU A 637 -33.88 14.57 0.86
C LEU A 637 -33.09 15.81 1.31
N GLU A 638 -33.40 16.35 2.49
CA GLU A 638 -32.78 17.60 2.95
C GLU A 638 -31.29 17.42 3.28
N ASN A 639 -30.92 16.30 3.91
CA ASN A 639 -29.52 15.94 4.12
C ASN A 639 -28.80 15.72 2.78
N GLY A 640 -29.47 15.08 1.81
CA GLY A 640 -28.98 14.93 0.44
C GLY A 640 -28.69 16.27 -0.25
N ARG A 641 -29.59 17.27 -0.12
CA ARG A 641 -29.40 18.62 -0.67
C ARG A 641 -28.25 19.38 -0.01
N GLN A 642 -28.06 19.21 1.29
CA GLN A 642 -26.92 19.78 2.00
C GLN A 642 -25.59 19.16 1.51
N LEU A 643 -25.55 17.84 1.32
CA LEU A 643 -24.39 17.15 0.74
C LEU A 643 -24.13 17.59 -0.70
N HIS A 644 -25.17 17.72 -1.53
CA HIS A 644 -25.03 18.24 -2.89
C HIS A 644 -24.45 19.66 -2.90
N SER A 645 -24.91 20.53 -1.99
CA SER A 645 -24.33 21.87 -1.82
C SER A 645 -22.85 21.83 -1.42
N LEU A 646 -22.44 20.82 -0.66
CA LEU A 646 -21.04 20.60 -0.30
C LEU A 646 -20.21 20.10 -1.49
N VAL A 647 -20.74 19.18 -2.29
CA VAL A 647 -20.12 18.71 -3.55
C VAL A 647 -19.82 19.89 -4.48
N ILE A 648 -20.78 20.79 -4.65
CA ILE A 648 -20.60 21.99 -5.47
C ILE A 648 -19.49 22.88 -4.92
N LYS A 649 -19.46 23.11 -3.60
CA LYS A 649 -18.45 23.95 -2.96
C LYS A 649 -17.05 23.35 -2.99
N GLY A 650 -16.94 22.03 -2.92
CA GLY A 650 -15.66 21.33 -2.99
C GLY A 650 -15.14 21.14 -4.42
N GLY A 651 -15.95 21.42 -5.45
CA GLY A 651 -15.57 21.29 -6.85
C GLY A 651 -15.65 19.87 -7.40
N GLN A 652 -16.38 18.96 -6.73
CA GLN A 652 -16.54 17.56 -7.17
C GLN A 652 -17.80 17.33 -8.01
N SER A 653 -18.48 18.38 -8.50
CA SER A 653 -19.75 18.24 -9.23
C SER A 653 -19.68 17.41 -10.52
N PHE A 654 -18.51 17.35 -11.15
CA PHE A 654 -18.29 16.63 -12.40
C PHE A 654 -17.63 15.26 -12.21
N ASP A 655 -17.41 14.83 -10.96
CA ASP A 655 -16.91 13.48 -10.68
C ASP A 655 -18.04 12.46 -10.94
N LEU A 656 -17.78 11.47 -11.80
CA LEU A 656 -18.79 10.49 -12.22
C LEU A 656 -19.31 9.63 -11.05
N PHE A 657 -18.48 9.35 -10.05
CA PHE A 657 -18.86 8.57 -8.89
C PHE A 657 -19.78 9.36 -7.95
N VAL A 658 -19.49 10.64 -7.74
CA VAL A 658 -20.36 11.54 -6.98
C VAL A 658 -21.65 11.85 -7.75
N ALA A 659 -21.57 12.08 -9.06
CA ALA A 659 -22.72 12.37 -9.91
C ALA A 659 -23.73 11.20 -9.93
N SER A 660 -23.25 9.96 -10.10
CA SER A 660 -24.11 8.77 -10.03
C SER A 660 -24.75 8.61 -8.64
N ALA A 661 -24.01 8.85 -7.55
CA ALA A 661 -24.57 8.83 -6.20
C ALA A 661 -25.59 9.96 -5.96
N LEU A 662 -25.41 11.14 -6.55
CA LEU A 662 -26.39 12.24 -6.49
C LEU A 662 -27.67 11.91 -7.24
N ILE A 663 -27.56 11.37 -8.46
CA ILE A 663 -28.71 10.95 -9.28
C ILE A 663 -29.49 9.85 -8.53
N ASP A 664 -28.80 8.83 -8.02
CA ASP A 664 -29.41 7.77 -7.19
C ASP A 664 -30.12 8.36 -5.96
N MET A 665 -29.51 9.38 -5.31
CA MET A 665 -30.09 10.05 -4.16
C MET A 665 -31.36 10.84 -4.48
N TYR A 666 -31.34 11.67 -5.51
CA TYR A 666 -32.52 12.41 -5.93
C TYR A 666 -33.62 11.49 -6.42
N GLY A 667 -33.29 10.47 -7.21
CA GLY A 667 -34.23 9.45 -7.67
C GLY A 667 -34.92 8.72 -6.51
N LYS A 668 -34.14 8.08 -5.62
CA LYS A 668 -34.67 7.35 -4.45
C LYS A 668 -35.29 8.23 -3.36
N CYS A 669 -35.15 9.55 -3.43
CA CYS A 669 -35.89 10.51 -2.61
C CYS A 669 -37.17 11.04 -3.31
N GLY A 670 -37.54 10.50 -4.47
CA GLY A 670 -38.76 10.88 -5.19
C GLY A 670 -38.64 12.21 -5.95
N CYS A 671 -37.43 12.58 -6.38
CA CYS A 671 -37.12 13.82 -7.10
C CYS A 671 -36.45 13.51 -8.45
N ILE A 672 -37.13 12.73 -9.30
CA ILE A 672 -36.61 12.33 -10.61
C ILE A 672 -36.28 13.51 -11.52
N ASP A 673 -37.03 14.62 -11.42
CA ASP A 673 -36.78 15.84 -12.20
C ASP A 673 -35.40 16.45 -11.88
N ASP A 674 -35.02 16.46 -10.59
CA ASP A 674 -33.70 16.95 -10.14
C ASP A 674 -32.58 15.99 -10.59
N ALA A 675 -32.85 14.68 -10.56
CA ALA A 675 -31.92 13.66 -11.03
C ALA A 675 -31.69 13.74 -12.56
N GLU A 676 -32.74 13.97 -13.33
CA GLU A 676 -32.70 14.15 -14.79
C GLU A 676 -31.93 15.42 -15.16
N THR A 677 -32.13 16.52 -14.41
CA THR A 677 -31.37 17.76 -14.60
C THR A 677 -29.88 17.52 -14.39
N LEU A 678 -29.49 16.86 -13.29
CA LEU A 678 -28.10 16.52 -13.01
C LEU A 678 -27.48 15.61 -14.06
N PHE A 679 -28.25 14.66 -14.58
CA PHE A 679 -27.78 13.77 -15.64
C PHE A 679 -27.45 14.52 -16.92
N TYR A 680 -28.32 15.45 -17.34
CA TYR A 680 -28.10 16.24 -18.57
C TYR A 680 -27.07 17.36 -18.43
N ASP A 681 -26.78 17.80 -17.22
CA ASP A 681 -25.70 18.75 -16.94
C ASP A 681 -24.29 18.13 -17.10
N MET A 682 -24.19 16.79 -17.17
CA MET A 682 -22.93 16.08 -17.37
C MET A 682 -22.53 16.06 -18.85
N GLU A 683 -21.30 16.52 -19.17
CA GLU A 683 -20.77 16.51 -20.54
C GLU A 683 -20.47 15.11 -21.09
N SER A 684 -20.21 14.15 -20.18
CA SER A 684 -19.95 12.75 -20.52
C SER A 684 -20.43 11.85 -19.39
N GLY A 685 -20.83 10.62 -19.71
CA GLY A 685 -21.29 9.62 -18.75
C GLY A 685 -20.68 8.26 -19.04
N ASP A 686 -20.34 7.52 -17.99
CA ASP A 686 -19.92 6.13 -18.08
C ASP A 686 -21.13 5.17 -17.97
N THR A 687 -20.89 3.88 -18.16
CA THR A 687 -21.93 2.84 -18.03
C THR A 687 -22.67 2.91 -16.70
N VAL A 688 -21.99 3.27 -15.59
CA VAL A 688 -22.60 3.36 -14.25
C VAL A 688 -23.62 4.50 -14.16
N LEU A 689 -23.29 5.68 -14.68
CA LEU A 689 -24.19 6.83 -14.70
C LEU A 689 -25.46 6.54 -15.52
N TRP A 690 -25.31 5.92 -16.71
CA TRP A 690 -26.42 5.49 -17.55
C TRP A 690 -27.28 4.43 -16.87
N ASN A 691 -26.66 3.43 -16.24
CA ASN A 691 -27.37 2.39 -15.48
C ASN A 691 -28.20 2.99 -14.35
N THR A 692 -27.65 4.00 -13.67
CA THR A 692 -28.34 4.70 -12.57
C THR A 692 -29.61 5.37 -13.07
N ILE A 693 -29.54 6.20 -14.12
CA ILE A 693 -30.74 6.91 -14.63
C ILE A 693 -31.77 5.96 -15.25
N ILE A 694 -31.34 4.88 -15.92
CA ILE A 694 -32.23 3.83 -16.45
C ILE A 694 -33.01 3.14 -15.31
N CYS A 695 -32.32 2.76 -14.23
CA CYS A 695 -32.95 2.18 -13.06
C CYS A 695 -33.93 3.15 -12.38
N GLU A 696 -33.55 4.43 -12.25
CA GLU A 696 -34.43 5.42 -11.64
C GLU A 696 -35.69 5.69 -12.48
N TYR A 697 -35.59 5.76 -13.82
CA TYR A 697 -36.78 5.82 -14.68
C TYR A 697 -37.68 4.59 -14.51
N SER A 698 -37.09 3.41 -14.40
CA SER A 698 -37.81 2.15 -14.16
C SER A 698 -38.58 2.17 -12.83
N HIS A 699 -37.91 2.55 -11.73
CA HIS A 699 -38.51 2.66 -10.40
C HIS A 699 -39.65 3.70 -10.35
N HIS A 700 -39.59 4.74 -11.19
CA HIS A 700 -40.59 5.79 -11.28
C HIS A 700 -41.76 5.50 -12.24
N GLY A 701 -41.80 4.30 -12.83
CA GLY A 701 -42.84 3.93 -13.81
C GLY A 701 -42.70 4.65 -15.15
N GLN A 702 -41.53 5.22 -15.46
CA GLN A 702 -41.24 5.92 -16.71
C GLN A 702 -40.50 5.01 -17.69
N GLY A 703 -41.03 3.81 -17.92
CA GLY A 703 -40.33 2.75 -18.69
C GLY A 703 -39.95 3.15 -20.11
N GLU A 704 -40.74 3.99 -20.79
CA GLU A 704 -40.40 4.54 -22.11
C GLU A 704 -39.14 5.42 -22.07
N LYS A 705 -38.98 6.26 -21.04
CA LYS A 705 -37.75 7.04 -20.85
C LYS A 705 -36.55 6.13 -20.58
N ALA A 706 -36.72 5.05 -19.81
CA ALA A 706 -35.67 4.05 -19.58
C ALA A 706 -35.21 3.39 -20.89
N LEU A 707 -36.15 2.96 -21.74
CA LEU A 707 -35.85 2.38 -23.05
C LEU A 707 -35.23 3.40 -24.03
N GLN A 708 -35.60 4.67 -23.93
CA GLN A 708 -34.98 5.73 -24.72
C GLN A 708 -33.55 6.01 -24.26
N ALA A 709 -33.30 6.09 -22.96
CA ALA A 709 -31.97 6.29 -22.40
C ALA A 709 -31.00 5.15 -22.81
N PHE A 710 -31.47 3.90 -22.78
CA PHE A 710 -30.69 2.75 -23.28
C PHE A 710 -30.33 2.85 -24.76
N ARG A 711 -31.26 3.32 -25.61
CA ARG A 711 -30.96 3.54 -27.03
C ARG A 711 -29.87 4.60 -27.22
N THR A 712 -29.98 5.71 -26.49
CA THR A 712 -28.98 6.79 -26.55
C THR A 712 -27.61 6.33 -26.00
N MET A 713 -27.58 5.49 -24.97
CA MET A 713 -26.33 4.88 -24.47
C MET A 713 -25.62 4.06 -25.56
N ILE A 714 -26.36 3.22 -26.31
CA ILE A 714 -25.80 2.41 -27.40
C ILE A 714 -25.35 3.28 -28.58
N GLU A 715 -26.14 4.31 -28.93
CA GLU A 715 -25.78 5.27 -29.98
C GLU A 715 -24.48 6.04 -29.64
N GLY A 716 -24.19 6.22 -28.35
CA GLY A 716 -22.93 6.76 -27.84
C GLY A 716 -21.76 5.78 -27.78
N GLU A 717 -21.89 4.59 -28.39
CA GLU A 717 -20.88 3.51 -28.43
C GLU A 717 -20.49 2.95 -27.04
N LEU A 718 -21.32 3.15 -26.02
CA LEU A 718 -21.12 2.55 -24.70
C LEU A 718 -21.75 1.14 -24.65
N LEU A 719 -20.97 0.17 -24.21
CA LEU A 719 -21.43 -1.21 -24.09
C LEU A 719 -22.31 -1.38 -22.83
N PRO A 720 -23.50 -1.98 -22.97
CA PRO A 720 -24.33 -2.34 -21.81
C PRO A 720 -23.67 -3.47 -21.01
N ASP A 721 -23.94 -3.48 -19.71
CA ASP A 721 -23.48 -4.52 -18.78
C ASP A 721 -24.67 -5.27 -18.15
N GLU A 722 -24.38 -6.17 -17.22
CA GLU A 722 -25.38 -6.92 -16.45
C GLU A 722 -26.38 -6.00 -15.73
N ILE A 723 -25.93 -4.86 -15.20
CA ILE A 723 -26.80 -3.94 -14.46
C ILE A 723 -27.74 -3.20 -15.43
N THR A 724 -27.27 -2.84 -16.63
CA THR A 724 -28.09 -2.21 -17.66
C THR A 724 -29.34 -3.04 -17.98
N PHE A 725 -29.15 -4.35 -18.18
CA PHE A 725 -30.26 -5.25 -18.53
C PHE A 725 -31.23 -5.48 -17.36
N ILE A 726 -30.78 -5.46 -16.11
CA ILE A 726 -31.68 -5.47 -14.95
C ILE A 726 -32.61 -4.24 -14.96
N GLY A 727 -32.07 -3.05 -15.22
CA GLY A 727 -32.84 -1.81 -15.32
C GLY A 727 -33.90 -1.87 -16.43
N ILE A 728 -33.52 -2.37 -17.61
CA ILE A 728 -34.40 -2.49 -18.78
C ILE A 728 -35.48 -3.55 -18.58
N LEU A 729 -35.13 -4.74 -18.08
CA LEU A 729 -36.12 -5.78 -17.80
C LEU A 729 -37.10 -5.36 -16.71
N SER A 730 -36.63 -4.62 -15.69
CA SER A 730 -37.51 -4.02 -14.68
C SER A 730 -38.47 -3.02 -15.33
N ALA A 731 -38.00 -2.17 -16.26
CA ALA A 731 -38.85 -1.23 -16.97
C ALA A 731 -39.92 -1.94 -17.82
N CYS A 732 -39.56 -3.03 -18.51
CA CYS A 732 -40.50 -3.89 -19.21
C CYS A 732 -41.52 -4.54 -18.25
N SER A 733 -41.08 -4.95 -17.05
CA SER A 733 -41.94 -5.51 -16.00
C SER A 733 -42.98 -4.52 -15.51
N HIS A 734 -42.61 -3.25 -15.33
CA HIS A 734 -43.53 -2.22 -14.83
C HIS A 734 -44.45 -1.65 -15.90
N MET A 735 -44.11 -1.82 -17.19
CA MET A 735 -44.96 -1.40 -18.30
C MET A 735 -45.78 -2.55 -18.91
N GLY A 736 -45.54 -3.79 -18.50
CA GLY A 736 -46.19 -4.98 -19.06
C GLY A 736 -45.75 -5.31 -20.49
N LEU A 737 -44.54 -4.91 -20.88
CA LEU A 737 -43.98 -5.11 -22.22
C LEU A 737 -43.31 -6.49 -22.34
N ILE A 738 -44.14 -7.53 -22.43
CA ILE A 738 -43.68 -8.94 -22.39
C ILE A 738 -42.73 -9.26 -23.57
N GLU A 739 -43.10 -8.86 -24.78
CA GLU A 739 -42.32 -9.17 -26.00
C GLU A 739 -40.98 -8.43 -26.02
N ASP A 740 -40.97 -7.15 -25.62
CA ASP A 740 -39.71 -6.40 -25.49
C ASP A 740 -38.83 -6.98 -24.38
N GLY A 741 -39.41 -7.38 -23.25
CA GLY A 741 -38.69 -8.06 -22.17
C GLY A 741 -37.99 -9.34 -22.66
N ARG A 742 -38.71 -10.18 -23.43
CA ARG A 742 -38.12 -11.38 -24.06
C ARG A 742 -37.01 -11.04 -25.04
N LYS A 743 -37.23 -10.04 -25.89
CA LYS A 743 -36.25 -9.57 -26.87
C LYS A 743 -34.97 -9.11 -26.18
N TYR A 744 -35.07 -8.27 -25.15
CA TYR A 744 -33.90 -7.77 -24.44
C TYR A 744 -33.18 -8.87 -23.66
N PHE A 745 -33.91 -9.76 -22.99
CA PHE A 745 -33.34 -10.90 -22.28
C PHE A 745 -32.50 -11.80 -23.19
N ASN A 746 -33.00 -12.10 -24.40
CA ASN A 746 -32.25 -12.91 -25.37
C ASN A 746 -31.04 -12.14 -25.94
N SER A 747 -31.23 -10.86 -26.27
CA SER A 747 -30.17 -10.03 -26.85
C SER A 747 -28.94 -9.90 -25.96
N MET A 748 -29.12 -9.94 -24.64
CA MET A 748 -28.03 -9.89 -23.66
C MET A 748 -26.98 -10.98 -23.91
N SER A 749 -27.41 -12.22 -24.15
CA SER A 749 -26.49 -13.32 -24.46
C SER A 749 -26.10 -13.38 -25.93
N GLU A 750 -27.04 -13.12 -26.84
CA GLU A 750 -26.81 -13.28 -28.29
C GLU A 750 -25.93 -12.18 -28.90
N LEU A 751 -26.09 -10.93 -28.47
CA LEU A 751 -25.40 -9.77 -29.04
C LEU A 751 -24.24 -9.29 -28.18
N TYR A 752 -24.39 -9.34 -26.84
CA TYR A 752 -23.43 -8.75 -25.91
C TYR A 752 -22.58 -9.79 -25.16
N GLY A 753 -22.86 -11.09 -25.32
CA GLY A 753 -22.11 -12.15 -24.66
C GLY A 753 -22.25 -12.19 -23.13
N ILE A 754 -23.28 -11.51 -22.59
CA ILE A 754 -23.53 -11.42 -21.15
C ILE A 754 -24.31 -12.66 -20.70
N THR A 755 -23.83 -13.31 -19.64
CA THR A 755 -24.47 -14.50 -19.07
C THR A 755 -25.58 -14.06 -18.12
N PRO A 756 -26.83 -14.57 -18.26
CA PRO A 756 -27.92 -14.15 -17.39
C PRO A 756 -27.67 -14.52 -15.92
N SER A 757 -27.65 -13.50 -15.06
CA SER A 757 -27.62 -13.65 -13.59
C SER A 757 -29.00 -14.01 -13.02
N ILE A 758 -29.07 -14.35 -11.73
CA ILE A 758 -30.32 -14.70 -11.05
C ILE A 758 -31.32 -13.52 -11.04
N GLU A 759 -30.82 -12.29 -10.98
CA GLU A 759 -31.61 -11.06 -11.04
C GLU A 759 -32.30 -10.87 -12.39
N HIS A 760 -31.61 -11.21 -13.49
CA HIS A 760 -32.21 -11.17 -14.84
C HIS A 760 -33.37 -12.16 -14.97
N TYR A 761 -33.16 -13.39 -14.47
CA TYR A 761 -34.22 -14.40 -14.41
C TYR A 761 -35.38 -13.95 -13.53
N ALA A 762 -35.10 -13.34 -12.38
CA ALA A 762 -36.13 -12.81 -11.49
C ALA A 762 -36.97 -11.71 -12.16
N CYS A 763 -36.35 -10.81 -12.94
CA CYS A 763 -37.07 -9.79 -13.72
C CYS A 763 -37.98 -10.42 -14.78
N MET A 764 -37.51 -11.45 -15.50
CA MET A 764 -38.34 -12.18 -16.47
C MET A 764 -39.50 -12.93 -15.81
N VAL A 765 -39.28 -13.53 -14.65
CA VAL A 765 -40.34 -14.17 -13.86
C VAL A 765 -41.35 -13.13 -13.36
N ASP A 766 -40.91 -11.93 -12.98
CA ASP A 766 -41.80 -10.82 -12.61
C ASP A 766 -42.66 -10.37 -13.81
N ILE A 767 -42.06 -10.19 -14.99
CA ILE A 767 -42.77 -9.84 -16.25
C ILE A 767 -43.89 -10.86 -16.54
N LEU A 768 -43.56 -12.15 -16.56
CA LEU A 768 -44.52 -13.22 -16.87
C LEU A 768 -45.55 -13.41 -15.75
N GLY A 769 -45.12 -13.28 -14.49
CA GLY A 769 -45.96 -13.40 -13.31
C GLY A 769 -47.00 -12.28 -13.23
N ARG A 770 -46.61 -11.02 -13.44
CA ARG A 770 -47.54 -9.88 -13.51
C ARG A 770 -48.55 -10.03 -14.64
N ALA A 771 -48.13 -10.59 -15.78
CA ALA A 771 -49.01 -10.93 -16.89
C ALA A 771 -49.97 -12.10 -16.63
N GLY A 772 -49.81 -12.84 -15.53
CA GLY A 772 -50.63 -14.01 -15.19
C GLY A 772 -50.33 -15.27 -16.01
N LYS A 773 -49.20 -15.29 -16.74
CA LYS A 773 -48.78 -16.39 -17.61
C LYS A 773 -48.07 -17.49 -16.82
N PHE A 774 -48.77 -18.11 -15.86
CA PHE A 774 -48.16 -19.05 -14.91
C PHE A 774 -47.55 -20.29 -15.55
N ASP A 775 -48.13 -20.82 -16.62
CA ASP A 775 -47.56 -21.97 -17.35
C ASP A 775 -46.18 -21.62 -17.96
N GLU A 776 -46.05 -20.40 -18.49
CA GLU A 776 -44.78 -19.90 -19.03
C GLU A 776 -43.77 -19.64 -17.89
N VAL A 777 -44.21 -19.13 -16.73
CA VAL A 777 -43.35 -18.97 -15.53
C VAL A 777 -42.79 -20.32 -15.09
N GLU A 778 -43.63 -21.36 -15.00
CA GLU A 778 -43.19 -22.68 -14.59
C GLU A 778 -42.23 -23.33 -15.59
N SER A 779 -42.50 -23.19 -16.90
CA SER A 779 -41.56 -23.63 -17.94
C SER A 779 -40.23 -22.90 -17.83
N PHE A 780 -40.28 -21.57 -17.69
CA PHE A 780 -39.09 -20.74 -17.63
C PHE A 780 -38.20 -21.09 -16.44
N ILE A 781 -38.78 -21.28 -15.24
CA ILE A 781 -38.04 -21.70 -14.04
C ILE A 781 -37.42 -23.10 -14.21
N LYS A 782 -38.09 -24.03 -14.91
CA LYS A 782 -37.55 -25.37 -15.19
C LYS A 782 -36.36 -25.32 -16.16
N ASP A 783 -36.39 -24.41 -17.12
CA ASP A 783 -35.36 -24.26 -18.15
C ASP A 783 -34.14 -23.43 -17.67
N MET A 784 -34.22 -22.85 -16.47
CA MET A 784 -33.11 -22.09 -15.88
C MET A 784 -31.87 -22.97 -15.67
N LYS A 785 -30.69 -22.42 -16.01
CA LYS A 785 -29.39 -23.06 -15.75
C LYS A 785 -28.89 -22.87 -14.31
N LEU A 786 -29.52 -21.96 -13.56
CA LEU A 786 -29.17 -21.60 -12.20
C LEU A 786 -30.23 -22.12 -11.22
N THR A 787 -29.82 -22.43 -9.99
CA THR A 787 -30.75 -22.79 -8.91
C THR A 787 -31.59 -21.58 -8.51
N PRO A 788 -32.94 -21.66 -8.54
CA PRO A 788 -33.79 -20.54 -8.14
C PRO A 788 -33.57 -20.15 -6.67
N ASN A 789 -33.30 -18.87 -6.42
CA ASN A 789 -33.13 -18.31 -5.07
C ASN A 789 -34.46 -17.75 -4.52
N ALA A 790 -34.40 -17.14 -3.33
CA ALA A 790 -35.57 -16.53 -2.68
C ALA A 790 -36.28 -15.50 -3.57
N LEU A 791 -35.52 -14.61 -4.24
CA LEU A 791 -36.06 -13.54 -5.09
C LEU A 791 -37.02 -14.05 -6.18
N ILE A 792 -36.68 -15.17 -6.84
CA ILE A 792 -37.53 -15.75 -7.87
C ILE A 792 -38.86 -16.23 -7.29
N TRP A 793 -38.81 -16.98 -6.18
CA TRP A 793 -40.00 -17.50 -5.55
C TRP A 793 -40.86 -16.41 -4.89
N GLU A 794 -40.25 -15.32 -4.42
CA GLU A 794 -40.96 -14.13 -3.95
C GLU A 794 -41.77 -13.47 -5.07
N ASN A 795 -41.18 -13.30 -6.26
CA ASN A 795 -41.88 -12.76 -7.43
C ASN A 795 -43.05 -13.67 -7.84
N VAL A 796 -42.85 -14.99 -7.84
CA VAL A 796 -43.92 -15.97 -8.10
C VAL A 796 -45.04 -15.88 -7.07
N LEU A 797 -44.71 -15.87 -5.77
CA LEU A 797 -45.71 -15.77 -4.69
C LEU A 797 -46.47 -14.44 -4.74
N GLY A 798 -45.77 -13.34 -5.04
CA GLY A 798 -46.34 -12.03 -5.28
C GLY A 798 -47.35 -12.03 -6.42
N ALA A 799 -46.98 -12.58 -7.58
CA ALA A 799 -47.87 -12.75 -8.73
C ALA A 799 -49.07 -13.65 -8.43
N CYS A 800 -48.86 -14.76 -7.71
CA CYS A 800 -49.91 -15.68 -7.28
C CYS A 800 -50.92 -14.98 -6.37
N ARG A 801 -50.48 -14.09 -5.47
CA ARG A 801 -51.37 -13.25 -4.63
C ARG A 801 -52.24 -12.33 -5.47
N VAL A 802 -51.68 -11.71 -6.52
CA VAL A 802 -52.40 -10.76 -7.39
C VAL A 802 -53.48 -11.47 -8.21
N HIS A 803 -53.13 -12.58 -8.87
CA HIS A 803 -54.06 -13.33 -9.74
C HIS A 803 -54.88 -14.40 -9.00
N GLY A 804 -54.55 -14.67 -7.74
CA GLY A 804 -55.23 -15.65 -6.89
C GLY A 804 -54.98 -17.11 -7.28
N ASN A 805 -53.77 -17.44 -7.75
CA ASN A 805 -53.34 -18.81 -8.03
C ASN A 805 -52.82 -19.46 -6.73
N VAL A 806 -53.68 -20.24 -6.05
CA VAL A 806 -53.35 -20.79 -4.73
C VAL A 806 -52.34 -21.92 -4.81
N GLU A 807 -52.45 -22.81 -5.79
CA GLU A 807 -51.62 -24.02 -5.91
C GLU A 807 -50.14 -23.67 -6.15
N LEU A 808 -49.86 -22.78 -7.10
CA LEU A 808 -48.49 -22.33 -7.35
C LEU A 808 -47.95 -21.46 -6.20
N GLY A 809 -48.83 -20.67 -5.56
CA GLY A 809 -48.46 -19.87 -4.39
C GLY A 809 -48.06 -20.71 -3.18
N GLU A 810 -48.75 -21.83 -2.91
CA GLU A 810 -48.36 -22.77 -1.85
C GLU A 810 -46.98 -23.37 -2.10
N ARG A 811 -46.72 -23.84 -3.33
CA ARG A 811 -45.41 -24.38 -3.73
C ARG A 811 -44.29 -23.35 -3.63
N ALA A 812 -44.54 -22.11 -4.06
CA ALA A 812 -43.57 -21.03 -3.95
C ALA A 812 -43.25 -20.69 -2.48
N ALA A 813 -44.27 -20.65 -1.62
CA ALA A 813 -44.08 -20.39 -0.19
C ALA A 813 -43.33 -21.52 0.51
N GLU A 814 -43.59 -22.79 0.18
CA GLU A 814 -42.83 -23.94 0.71
C GLU A 814 -41.34 -23.83 0.36
N LYS A 815 -41.01 -23.47 -0.88
CA LYS A 815 -39.62 -23.21 -1.30
C LYS A 815 -39.00 -22.05 -0.53
N LEU A 816 -39.74 -20.96 -0.32
CA LEU A 816 -39.26 -19.84 0.48
C LEU A 816 -39.01 -20.22 1.95
N PHE A 817 -39.84 -21.09 2.53
CA PHE A 817 -39.63 -21.56 3.91
C PHE A 817 -38.43 -22.50 4.06
N GLU A 818 -38.03 -23.19 2.99
CA GLU A 818 -36.79 -23.99 2.94
C GLU A 818 -35.55 -23.10 2.85
N ILE A 819 -35.59 -22.05 2.02
CA ILE A 819 -34.45 -21.16 1.75
C ILE A 819 -34.29 -20.13 2.88
N GLU A 820 -35.37 -19.45 3.27
CA GLU A 820 -35.38 -18.35 4.23
C GLU A 820 -36.47 -18.53 5.31
N PRO A 821 -36.26 -19.43 6.29
CA PRO A 821 -37.30 -19.78 7.25
C PRO A 821 -37.70 -18.64 8.19
N GLN A 822 -36.86 -17.60 8.34
CA GLN A 822 -37.03 -16.50 9.29
C GLN A 822 -37.73 -15.26 8.71
N THR A 823 -37.86 -15.17 7.38
CA THR A 823 -38.42 -13.98 6.71
C THR A 823 -39.94 -13.94 6.89
N ASP A 824 -40.46 -12.93 7.60
CA ASP A 824 -41.89 -12.84 7.94
C ASP A 824 -42.79 -12.50 6.74
N SER A 825 -42.27 -11.71 5.78
CA SER A 825 -42.96 -11.29 4.55
C SER A 825 -43.53 -12.47 3.75
N ASN A 826 -42.78 -13.58 3.66
CA ASN A 826 -43.15 -14.79 2.93
C ASN A 826 -44.39 -15.46 3.53
N TYR A 827 -44.45 -15.57 4.86
CA TYR A 827 -45.63 -16.09 5.56
C TYR A 827 -46.83 -15.14 5.43
N ILE A 828 -46.58 -13.82 5.47
CA ILE A 828 -47.63 -12.82 5.32
C ILE A 828 -48.23 -12.86 3.91
N LEU A 829 -47.42 -13.01 2.86
CA LEU A 829 -47.88 -13.12 1.48
C LEU A 829 -48.76 -14.36 1.26
N LEU A 830 -48.35 -15.53 1.77
CA LEU A 830 -49.17 -16.75 1.72
C LEU A 830 -50.46 -16.60 2.53
N SER A 831 -50.37 -16.04 3.75
CA SER A 831 -51.54 -15.71 4.58
C SER A 831 -52.51 -14.77 3.84
N ASN A 832 -51.99 -13.79 3.11
CA ASN A 832 -52.80 -12.85 2.35
C ASN A 832 -53.47 -13.54 1.15
N LEU A 833 -52.77 -14.44 0.45
CA LEU A 833 -53.33 -15.26 -0.63
C LEU A 833 -54.48 -16.16 -0.16
N TYR A 834 -54.38 -16.75 1.04
CA TYR A 834 -55.50 -17.49 1.62
C TYR A 834 -56.67 -16.60 2.01
N ALA A 835 -56.39 -15.42 2.57
CA ALA A 835 -57.41 -14.46 2.98
C ALA A 835 -58.23 -13.95 1.78
N THR A 836 -57.59 -13.66 0.62
CA THR A 836 -58.31 -13.23 -0.59
C THR A 836 -59.26 -14.29 -1.15
N LYS A 837 -59.04 -15.57 -0.84
CA LYS A 837 -59.92 -16.70 -1.20
C LYS A 837 -60.86 -17.13 -0.07
N GLY A 838 -60.89 -16.41 1.06
CA GLY A 838 -61.75 -16.72 2.20
C GLY A 838 -61.36 -17.98 2.98
N ARG A 839 -60.15 -18.52 2.79
CA ARG A 839 -59.66 -19.73 3.47
C ARG A 839 -59.08 -19.40 4.86
N TRP A 840 -59.93 -18.96 5.79
CA TRP A 840 -59.49 -18.48 7.11
C TRP A 840 -58.82 -19.53 8.00
N ASP A 841 -59.18 -20.81 7.86
CA ASP A 841 -58.51 -21.89 8.59
C ASP A 841 -57.04 -22.03 8.16
N ALA A 842 -56.75 -21.85 6.88
CA ALA A 842 -55.38 -21.88 6.35
C ALA A 842 -54.59 -20.64 6.81
N VAL A 843 -55.23 -19.46 6.87
CA VAL A 843 -54.65 -18.25 7.48
C VAL A 843 -54.24 -18.50 8.93
N ALA A 844 -55.12 -19.09 9.73
CA ALA A 844 -54.83 -19.42 11.13
C ALA A 844 -53.65 -20.38 11.27
N LYS A 845 -53.55 -21.40 10.40
CA LYS A 845 -52.40 -22.33 10.36
C LYS A 845 -51.08 -21.60 10.08
N VAL A 846 -51.04 -20.72 9.07
CA VAL A 846 -49.83 -19.95 8.74
C VAL A 846 -49.42 -19.04 9.91
N ARG A 847 -50.37 -18.34 10.54
CA ARG A 847 -50.11 -17.48 11.71
C ARG A 847 -49.64 -18.25 12.95
N THR A 848 -50.18 -19.45 13.15
CA THR A 848 -49.72 -20.36 14.22
C THR A 848 -48.29 -20.83 13.94
N SER A 849 -47.97 -21.16 12.69
CA SER A 849 -46.60 -21.52 12.27
C SER A 849 -45.59 -20.38 12.51
N MET A 850 -45.95 -19.13 12.15
CA MET A 850 -45.13 -17.95 12.46
C MET A 850 -44.86 -17.83 13.96
N SER A 851 -45.91 -17.96 14.78
CA SER A 851 -45.83 -17.82 16.24
C SER A 851 -44.94 -18.89 16.86
N ASN A 852 -45.07 -20.15 16.41
CA ASN A 852 -44.28 -21.28 16.90
C ASN A 852 -42.78 -21.13 16.57
N LYS A 853 -42.44 -20.43 15.49
CA LYS A 853 -41.06 -20.13 15.08
C LYS A 853 -40.52 -18.82 15.67
N GLY A 854 -41.32 -18.09 16.46
CA GLY A 854 -40.93 -16.79 17.03
C GLY A 854 -40.92 -15.64 16.03
N ILE A 855 -41.50 -15.82 14.84
CA ILE A 855 -41.51 -14.83 13.76
C ILE A 855 -42.61 -13.81 14.04
N LYS A 856 -42.22 -12.53 14.14
CA LYS A 856 -43.14 -11.41 14.35
C LYS A 856 -43.41 -10.71 13.04
N LYS A 857 -44.68 -10.35 12.81
CA LYS A 857 -45.09 -9.54 11.66
C LYS A 857 -44.53 -8.12 11.83
N GLU A 858 -43.85 -7.62 10.81
CA GLU A 858 -43.50 -6.21 10.73
C GLU A 858 -44.76 -5.35 10.49
N PRO A 859 -45.01 -4.30 11.31
CA PRO A 859 -46.14 -3.41 11.09
C PRO A 859 -45.92 -2.57 9.83
N GLY A 860 -47.01 -2.30 9.10
CA GLY A 860 -46.97 -1.34 8.00
C GLY A 860 -46.79 0.07 8.56
N CYS A 861 -45.72 0.73 8.15
CA CYS A 861 -45.41 2.10 8.52
C CYS A 861 -45.40 2.97 7.27
N SER A 862 -45.80 4.22 7.45
CA SER A 862 -45.63 5.24 6.43
C SER A 862 -45.10 6.51 7.06
N TRP A 863 -44.20 7.21 6.38
CA TRP A 863 -43.62 8.43 6.90
C TRP A 863 -43.60 9.54 5.87
N VAL A 864 -43.64 10.76 6.37
CA VAL A 864 -43.56 11.99 5.59
C VAL A 864 -42.67 13.00 6.32
N GLU A 865 -41.87 13.72 5.55
CA GLU A 865 -41.04 14.81 6.05
C GLU A 865 -41.79 16.14 5.96
N VAL A 866 -41.89 16.83 7.09
CA VAL A 866 -42.52 18.16 7.23
C VAL A 866 -41.61 19.01 8.12
N ASP A 867 -41.28 20.23 7.70
CA ASP A 867 -40.42 21.16 8.44
C ASP A 867 -39.08 20.53 8.90
N ALA A 868 -38.44 19.74 8.03
CA ALA A 868 -37.21 18.97 8.29
C ALA A 868 -37.31 17.94 9.42
N HIS A 869 -38.53 17.51 9.77
CA HIS A 869 -38.78 16.43 10.72
C HIS A 869 -39.54 15.28 10.06
N THR A 870 -39.09 14.06 10.29
CA THR A 870 -39.76 12.84 9.83
C THR A 870 -40.90 12.48 10.78
N HIS A 871 -42.12 12.43 10.27
CA HIS A 871 -43.30 11.97 11.00
C HIS A 871 -43.67 10.57 10.54
N VAL A 872 -43.60 9.61 11.46
CA VAL A 872 -43.90 8.19 11.21
C VAL A 872 -45.31 7.86 11.69
N PHE A 873 -46.05 7.10 10.89
CA PHE A 873 -47.40 6.65 11.16
C PHE A 873 -47.47 5.12 11.06
N LEU A 874 -47.91 4.45 12.12
CA LEU A 874 -48.16 3.00 12.13
C LEU A 874 -49.65 2.71 11.99
N SER A 875 -50.02 1.59 11.38
CA SER A 875 -51.42 1.15 11.38
C SER A 875 -51.92 0.97 12.82
N GLN A 876 -53.02 1.65 13.20
CA GLN A 876 -53.61 1.70 14.56
C GLN A 876 -52.84 2.54 15.60
N ASP A 877 -51.91 3.39 15.15
CA ASP A 877 -51.20 4.31 16.05
C ASP A 877 -52.14 5.42 16.58
N VAL A 878 -52.04 5.69 17.88
CA VAL A 878 -52.76 6.78 18.56
C VAL A 878 -51.81 7.84 19.15
N SER A 879 -50.50 7.69 18.95
CA SER A 879 -49.48 8.48 19.64
C SER A 879 -49.23 9.87 19.05
N HIS A 880 -49.63 10.11 17.80
CA HIS A 880 -49.31 11.36 17.11
C HIS A 880 -50.05 12.58 17.72
N PRO A 881 -49.39 13.68 18.09
CA PRO A 881 -50.02 14.82 18.78
C PRO A 881 -51.19 15.47 18.03
N ARG A 882 -51.18 15.38 16.69
CA ARG A 882 -52.20 15.96 15.79
C ARG A 882 -53.18 14.94 15.21
N LEU A 883 -53.31 13.76 15.82
CA LEU A 883 -54.12 12.67 15.30
C LEU A 883 -55.58 13.06 15.04
N TRP A 884 -56.17 13.87 15.93
CA TRP A 884 -57.54 14.37 15.75
C TRP A 884 -57.72 15.17 14.46
N ASP A 885 -56.81 16.12 14.20
CA ASP A 885 -56.83 16.92 12.96
C ASP A 885 -56.71 16.01 11.73
N ILE A 886 -55.83 15.01 11.78
CA ILE A 886 -55.61 14.03 10.70
C ILE A 886 -56.90 13.26 10.41
N HIS A 887 -57.55 12.72 11.42
CA HIS A 887 -58.82 11.99 11.25
C HIS A 887 -59.92 12.89 10.69
N GLN A 888 -60.04 14.12 11.19
CA GLN A 888 -61.01 15.08 10.67
C GLN A 888 -60.75 15.36 9.18
N LYS A 889 -59.49 15.50 8.77
CA LYS A 889 -59.14 15.73 7.36
C LYS A 889 -59.42 14.52 6.48
N LEU A 890 -59.12 13.32 6.95
CA LEU A 890 -59.42 12.08 6.24
C LEU A 890 -60.92 11.89 6.05
N GLU A 891 -61.73 12.27 7.03
CA GLU A 891 -63.18 12.22 6.96
C GLU A 891 -63.74 13.25 5.95
N GLU A 892 -63.20 14.47 5.94
CA GLU A 892 -63.50 15.48 4.92
C GLU A 892 -63.22 14.96 3.50
N LEU A 893 -62.05 14.32 3.31
CA LEU A 893 -61.67 13.73 2.03
C LEU A 893 -62.59 12.57 1.65
N ARG A 894 -62.93 11.69 2.60
CA ARG A 894 -63.87 10.58 2.40
C ARG A 894 -65.21 11.09 1.87
N HIS A 895 -65.79 12.11 2.49
CA HIS A 895 -67.05 12.69 2.03
C HIS A 895 -66.96 13.26 0.60
N LYS A 896 -65.87 13.97 0.26
CA LYS A 896 -65.64 14.50 -1.09
C LYS A 896 -65.48 13.40 -2.13
N LEU A 897 -64.78 12.31 -1.77
CA LEU A 897 -64.55 11.16 -2.63
C LEU A 897 -65.82 10.35 -2.88
N THR A 898 -66.63 10.09 -1.84
CA THR A 898 -67.91 9.39 -1.98
C THR A 898 -68.87 10.19 -2.89
N GLY A 899 -68.84 11.53 -2.81
CA GLY A 899 -69.57 12.40 -3.75
C GLY A 899 -69.14 12.27 -5.22
N LYS A 900 -67.93 11.76 -5.49
CA LYS A 900 -67.40 11.44 -6.83
C LYS A 900 -67.52 9.94 -7.19
N GLY A 901 -68.23 9.15 -6.39
CA GLY A 901 -68.46 7.73 -6.65
C GLY A 901 -67.38 6.77 -6.12
N TYR A 902 -66.47 7.24 -5.27
CA TYR A 902 -65.50 6.35 -4.61
C TYR A 902 -66.19 5.43 -3.60
N VAL A 903 -65.94 4.13 -3.73
CA VAL A 903 -66.39 3.09 -2.80
C VAL A 903 -65.17 2.31 -2.31
N PRO A 904 -64.90 2.27 -0.99
CA PRO A 904 -63.78 1.51 -0.45
C PRO A 904 -63.82 0.04 -0.87
N ASN A 905 -62.73 -0.46 -1.44
CA ASN A 905 -62.65 -1.85 -1.88
C ASN A 905 -62.24 -2.76 -0.72
N THR A 906 -63.25 -3.34 -0.05
CA THR A 906 -63.08 -4.21 1.12
C THR A 906 -62.30 -5.50 0.84
N LYS A 907 -62.05 -5.87 -0.42
CA LYS A 907 -61.18 -7.02 -0.78
C LYS A 907 -59.74 -6.83 -0.30
N TYR A 908 -59.29 -5.59 -0.13
CA TYR A 908 -57.94 -5.29 0.36
C TYR A 908 -57.82 -5.27 1.89
N ALA A 909 -58.94 -5.35 2.62
CA ALA A 909 -58.97 -5.49 4.07
C ALA A 909 -58.99 -6.98 4.44
N LEU A 910 -57.81 -7.59 4.56
CA LEU A 910 -57.61 -9.03 4.75
C LEU A 910 -57.84 -9.51 6.21
N GLN A 911 -58.78 -8.90 6.90
CA GLN A 911 -59.18 -9.23 8.26
C GLN A 911 -60.55 -9.91 8.26
N ASN A 912 -60.73 -10.90 9.15
CA ASN A 912 -62.00 -11.61 9.31
C ASN A 912 -62.98 -10.79 10.18
N VAL A 913 -63.37 -9.61 9.68
CA VAL A 913 -64.29 -8.68 10.33
C VAL A 913 -65.44 -8.30 9.37
N PRO A 914 -66.57 -7.79 9.87
CA PRO A 914 -67.67 -7.34 9.01
C PRO A 914 -67.22 -6.27 8.01
N ASP A 915 -67.86 -6.21 6.83
CA ASP A 915 -67.43 -5.29 5.75
C ASP A 915 -67.49 -3.81 6.15
N LYS A 916 -68.35 -3.44 7.11
CA LYS A 916 -68.37 -2.09 7.69
C LYS A 916 -67.05 -1.78 8.42
N GLU A 917 -66.58 -2.69 9.24
CA GLU A 917 -65.32 -2.55 9.99
C GLU A 917 -64.10 -2.60 9.05
N LYS A 918 -64.16 -3.42 7.99
CA LYS A 918 -63.15 -3.40 6.91
C LYS A 918 -63.03 -2.02 6.26
N SER A 919 -64.16 -1.37 5.98
CA SER A 919 -64.17 -0.04 5.37
C SER A 919 -63.59 1.04 6.28
N GLU A 920 -63.83 0.95 7.59
CA GLU A 920 -63.23 1.86 8.58
C GLU A 920 -61.72 1.60 8.73
N ASN A 921 -61.28 0.34 8.77
CA ASN A 921 -59.86 0.00 8.85
C ASN A 921 -59.06 0.52 7.65
N LEU A 922 -59.63 0.47 6.44
CA LEU A 922 -59.00 1.05 5.24
C LEU A 922 -58.78 2.57 5.37
N LEU A 923 -59.67 3.31 6.05
CA LEU A 923 -59.51 4.75 6.26
C LEU A 923 -58.28 5.07 7.11
N HIS A 924 -57.93 4.18 8.04
CA HIS A 924 -56.85 4.34 9.02
C HIS A 924 -55.55 3.63 8.63
N HIS A 925 -55.38 3.29 7.35
CA HIS A 925 -54.10 2.84 6.82
C HIS A 925 -53.03 3.93 6.97
N SER A 926 -51.78 3.50 7.24
CA SER A 926 -50.66 4.40 7.54
C SER A 926 -50.42 5.41 6.43
N GLU A 927 -50.60 5.02 5.16
CA GLU A 927 -50.45 5.88 3.99
C GLU A 927 -51.44 7.05 4.02
N ARG A 928 -52.69 6.77 4.41
CA ARG A 928 -53.74 7.79 4.48
C ARG A 928 -53.46 8.72 5.65
N MET A 929 -53.03 8.21 6.79
CA MET A 929 -52.65 9.05 7.92
C MET A 929 -51.50 9.99 7.58
N ALA A 930 -50.47 9.49 6.90
CA ALA A 930 -49.37 10.31 6.39
C ALA A 930 -49.85 11.38 5.41
N LEU A 931 -50.75 11.04 4.47
CA LEU A 931 -51.35 12.01 3.54
C LEU A 931 -52.19 13.07 4.27
N GLY A 932 -53.03 12.64 5.21
CA GLY A 932 -53.87 13.53 6.01
C GLY A 932 -53.02 14.54 6.76
N PHE A 933 -51.95 14.09 7.42
CA PHE A 933 -50.99 14.96 8.08
C PHE A 933 -50.31 15.91 7.08
N ALA A 934 -49.81 15.40 5.95
CA ALA A 934 -49.14 16.21 4.94
C ALA A 934 -50.06 17.33 4.40
N LEU A 935 -51.34 17.04 4.18
CA LEU A 935 -52.31 18.01 3.68
C LEU A 935 -52.67 19.10 4.70
N ILE A 936 -52.58 18.81 5.99
CA ILE A 936 -52.85 19.80 7.05
C ILE A 936 -51.60 20.66 7.30
N SER A 937 -50.41 20.10 7.16
CA SER A 937 -49.16 20.76 7.51
C SER A 937 -48.50 21.51 6.34
N LYS A 938 -48.66 21.09 5.07
CA LYS A 938 -48.01 21.72 3.91
C LYS A 938 -48.85 22.79 3.21
N ILE A 939 -48.18 23.88 2.82
CA ILE A 939 -48.70 24.96 1.95
C ILE A 939 -49.21 24.38 0.61
N GLN A 940 -50.26 24.97 0.03
CA GLN A 940 -51.01 24.51 -1.15
C GLN A 940 -50.16 24.07 -2.36
N SER A 941 -48.94 24.60 -2.52
CA SER A 941 -48.13 24.48 -3.73
C SER A 941 -47.07 23.37 -3.72
N GLU A 942 -46.83 22.68 -2.61
CA GLU A 942 -45.75 21.67 -2.55
C GLU A 942 -46.19 20.25 -2.94
N LYS A 943 -45.32 19.54 -3.68
CA LYS A 943 -45.42 18.09 -3.90
C LYS A 943 -45.38 17.35 -2.56
N ILE A 944 -46.28 16.39 -2.37
CA ILE A 944 -46.34 15.56 -1.16
C ILE A 944 -45.55 14.27 -1.42
N ARG A 945 -44.60 13.93 -0.54
CA ARG A 945 -43.82 12.70 -0.63
C ARG A 945 -44.10 11.81 0.57
N ILE A 946 -44.55 10.59 0.33
CA ILE A 946 -44.87 9.61 1.36
C ILE A 946 -44.06 8.35 1.08
N PHE A 947 -43.43 7.81 2.11
CA PHE A 947 -42.66 6.59 2.03
C PHE A 947 -43.37 5.49 2.81
N LYS A 948 -43.29 4.26 2.34
CA LYS A 948 -43.92 3.08 2.96
C LYS A 948 -42.96 1.89 2.92
N ASN A 949 -42.80 1.21 4.05
CA ASN A 949 -41.95 0.01 4.15
C ASN A 949 -42.54 -1.23 3.44
N LEU A 950 -43.85 -1.25 3.23
CA LEU A 950 -44.58 -2.31 2.54
C LEU A 950 -45.16 -1.82 1.21
N ARG A 951 -45.56 -2.74 0.33
CA ARG A 951 -46.32 -2.42 -0.88
C ARG A 951 -47.63 -1.70 -0.53
N ILE A 952 -47.95 -0.61 -1.25
CA ILE A 952 -49.23 0.10 -1.08
C ILE A 952 -50.39 -0.84 -1.40
N CYS A 953 -51.52 -0.76 -0.69
CA CYS A 953 -52.70 -1.56 -1.04
C CYS A 953 -53.48 -0.92 -2.19
N GLY A 954 -54.21 -1.73 -2.97
CA GLY A 954 -54.93 -1.23 -4.16
C GLY A 954 -55.99 -0.17 -3.85
N ASP A 955 -56.64 -0.26 -2.67
CA ASP A 955 -57.60 0.76 -2.22
C ASP A 955 -56.91 2.08 -1.80
N CYS A 956 -55.73 2.02 -1.19
CA CYS A 956 -54.92 3.20 -0.90
C CYS A 956 -54.40 3.84 -2.18
N HIS A 957 -53.96 3.04 -3.15
CA HIS A 957 -53.54 3.54 -4.47
C HIS A 957 -54.66 4.30 -5.18
N GLU A 958 -55.86 3.71 -5.28
CA GLU A 958 -57.04 4.37 -5.88
C GLU A 958 -57.42 5.64 -5.11
N PHE A 959 -57.37 5.60 -3.77
CA PHE A 959 -57.64 6.76 -2.94
C PHE A 959 -56.65 7.90 -3.19
N MET A 960 -55.34 7.63 -3.24
CA MET A 960 -54.31 8.64 -3.54
C MET A 960 -54.53 9.25 -4.92
N LYS A 961 -54.83 8.41 -5.92
CA LYS A 961 -55.16 8.82 -7.28
C LYS A 961 -56.32 9.82 -7.29
N LEU A 962 -57.46 9.48 -6.68
CA LEU A 962 -58.62 10.35 -6.63
C LEU A 962 -58.38 11.63 -5.79
N VAL A 963 -57.64 11.53 -4.68
CA VAL A 963 -57.27 12.70 -3.87
C VAL A 963 -56.42 13.67 -4.68
N SER A 964 -55.43 13.19 -5.45
CA SER A 964 -54.59 14.05 -6.31
C SER A 964 -55.42 14.93 -7.24
N GLY A 965 -56.49 14.39 -7.83
CA GLY A 965 -57.42 15.12 -8.70
C GLY A 965 -58.40 16.03 -7.95
N ILE A 966 -58.71 15.76 -6.67
CA ILE A 966 -59.55 16.65 -5.84
C ILE A 966 -58.74 17.83 -5.31
N THR A 967 -57.51 17.58 -4.85
CA THR A 967 -56.66 18.61 -4.26
C THR A 967 -55.86 19.38 -5.30
N ASN A 968 -55.81 18.88 -6.54
CA ASN A 968 -54.93 19.37 -7.61
C ASN A 968 -53.47 19.45 -7.14
N ARG A 969 -53.02 18.42 -6.42
CA ARG A 969 -51.66 18.31 -5.89
C ARG A 969 -51.04 17.01 -6.38
N GLU A 970 -49.75 17.07 -6.69
CA GLU A 970 -48.94 15.90 -6.99
C GLU A 970 -48.57 15.19 -5.68
N ILE A 971 -48.86 13.88 -5.63
CA ILE A 971 -48.56 13.02 -4.50
C ILE A 971 -47.64 11.92 -5.02
N VAL A 972 -46.44 11.85 -4.45
CA VAL A 972 -45.45 10.81 -4.75
C VAL A 972 -45.44 9.83 -3.60
N VAL A 973 -45.74 8.57 -3.87
CA VAL A 973 -45.66 7.51 -2.86
C VAL A 973 -44.59 6.50 -3.26
N ARG A 974 -43.55 6.36 -2.45
CA ARG A 974 -42.56 5.28 -2.58
C ARG A 974 -43.02 4.11 -1.73
N ASP A 975 -43.25 2.95 -2.35
CA ASP A 975 -43.38 1.69 -1.64
C ASP A 975 -42.03 0.95 -1.58
N THR A 976 -42.02 -0.36 -1.28
CA THR A 976 -40.80 -1.18 -1.18
C THR A 976 -39.70 -0.85 -2.19
N ARG A 977 -40.06 -0.65 -3.48
CA ARG A 977 -39.10 -0.27 -4.54
C ARG A 977 -39.69 0.65 -5.61
N HIS A 978 -41.00 0.92 -5.61
CA HIS A 978 -41.68 1.64 -6.69
C HIS A 978 -42.18 3.01 -6.25
N PHE A 979 -42.04 3.99 -7.14
CA PHE A 979 -42.64 5.31 -6.98
C PHE A 979 -43.91 5.42 -7.81
N HIS A 980 -44.99 5.75 -7.11
CA HIS A 980 -46.28 6.07 -7.67
C HIS A 980 -46.44 7.58 -7.70
N HIS A 981 -46.46 8.17 -8.90
CA HIS A 981 -46.69 9.61 -9.08
C HIS A 981 -48.16 9.83 -9.40
N PHE A 982 -48.92 10.27 -8.39
CA PHE A 982 -50.33 10.58 -8.54
C PHE A 982 -50.52 12.05 -8.91
N GLN A 983 -51.06 12.30 -10.08
CA GLN A 983 -51.32 13.65 -10.58
C GLN A 983 -52.63 13.68 -11.36
N SER A 984 -53.48 14.67 -11.09
CA SER A 984 -54.72 14.91 -11.84
C SER A 984 -55.65 13.68 -11.97
N GLY A 985 -55.62 12.76 -11.01
CA GLY A 985 -56.45 11.55 -11.08
C GLY A 985 -55.84 10.38 -11.86
N THR A 986 -54.57 10.44 -12.26
CA THR A 986 -53.82 9.33 -12.85
C THR A 986 -52.60 8.96 -11.99
N CYS A 987 -52.00 7.80 -12.26
CA CYS A 987 -50.75 7.36 -11.64
C CYS A 987 -49.73 7.00 -12.72
N SER A 988 -48.44 7.25 -12.49
CA SER A 988 -47.34 6.89 -13.41
C SER A 988 -47.31 5.40 -13.79
N CYS A 989 -47.83 4.50 -12.94
CA CYS A 989 -47.86 3.07 -13.21
C CYS A 989 -49.01 2.62 -14.15
N ASN A 990 -49.91 3.52 -14.59
CA ASN A 990 -51.09 3.17 -15.39
C ASN A 990 -51.97 2.05 -14.80
N ASP A 991 -52.03 1.98 -13.46
CA ASP A 991 -52.70 0.91 -12.70
C ASP A 991 -52.14 -0.52 -12.97
N TYR A 992 -50.94 -0.62 -13.55
CA TYR A 992 -50.19 -1.85 -13.77
C TYR A 992 -48.94 -1.86 -12.86
N TRP A 993 -49.07 -2.44 -11.67
CA TRP A 993 -47.99 -2.48 -10.68
C TRP A 993 -48.04 -3.72 -9.82
#